data_AF-A0A6J0CCV4-F1
#
_entry.id   AF-A0A6J0CCV4-F1
#
_cell.length_a   1.000
_cell.length_b   1.000
_cell.length_c   1.000
_cell.angle_alpha   90.00
_cell.angle_beta   90.00
_cell.angle_gamma   90.00
#
_symmetry.space_group_name_H-M   'P 1'
#
loop_
_entity.id
_entity.type
_entity.pdbx_description
1 polymer ?
#
loop_
_entity_poly.entity_id
_entity_poly.type
_entity_poly.pdbx_seq_one_letter_code
_entity_poly.pdbx_strand_id
1 'polypeptide(L)'
;MRSAVSVILSSSVPDNKMSQPDYEQTAHDHAALLLLLKPIGTQTKQKTVTKIGERIIKSGSRFTVLDSTGITREILARFVREHPVENNDWSEFQTHRRLLGLITIGKYDSQTELDELCRLHETLKVKYSATLYDSRAILFGPVESENLNEPPKPFTTPSNFKTRALFYADETCPDLEAQIAECLNSLFWILESKRLERSREKVDRVPLLLAPFEKKDFIGLDLDSGTMRKRCVGRMTKHLGDLCLQAGLPADALYHYNSAANTLQAVKDWLWLGAAFEGLCAASVLVLYPNMCRSLPLQRNSSLQEGSPGKQRRESQALNTLPPSPNIEAIKAEMPQILPPEEIAKKYREAIVHYSKHKNAGVIETEASFKATRISIEQNCTLQAASFLNNVVFINLNISEHEKIERFTTLSELFTAFGFTRKASFCLRLAATRHVSQNNPNPDWQQCYNLMLQAAPGLKLSLDPVEMPSDGLRGWPTLQIQLIQELVVAAKRMGNPALATRHMTFLLQTMYDHMSPTERKESALQLQAVSQQCEGAPVPLVLDSGMVIPPANLTNIPKTKSFTLKNLQPHLQPQKIERIKEDHGPFLFTPINFGSLERKNTLKSKMDYLWVEGDICEVSMQLINPLPFELHVSNMRLLTNGIVFESIPETITLAAESGPMAVTLAGTPKEVGDLEILGFSTHTLGVKSNCRLRHMERMPHPQYSVEVVPALPKIDVSTSLPQTASFSSGENIVTSASISLYGGESAEFTVTLTNVGVIPIEMIEVSVQSALDTLTEGKIFKWSEENLKTQLPLLPGTSASFTIYLYAVADFISPVSRNDMSSGAYLSQPSSLMSQSGPSSLPSRLSSPSHHTKRQSELTSSFRSGLSSHSGHSSLASTRLSKLAVPLHASNIIEGQLKIKYSGGGGLTAGYCRISSVYVTIEMLPSVQITSWDVLPAETPTQFYLVLDVTNMTNHEMELHYTQSKCIYMEGREPCRIPVPVNRCPLNKLSSQKEISDAELEKVCSEHIASLVDLKWQLLGTETTGKATLAGITLTQDMLDLVRMSPLQWEITINDSAVKAQEELTCGLGECISVGIGVCNALERPLRDLILSINFYQDHHNGVNNYRLDTRLSTAGANKVMLPMLEEHGRAHHECRVVFFTAGQYKVDIQCSSSESTPSTPTLCSELMHAGHTWRYIPPIEITVDGC
;
A
#
# COMPACT_ATOMS: atom_id res chain seq x y z
N MET A 1 34.88 -15.04 90.93
CA MET A 1 33.49 -14.81 90.46
C MET A 1 33.15 -13.36 90.13
N ARG A 2 33.64 -12.31 90.83
CA ARG A 2 33.33 -10.91 90.48
C ARG A 2 34.09 -10.32 89.28
N SER A 3 35.24 -10.88 88.87
CA SER A 3 36.00 -10.41 87.70
C SER A 3 35.47 -10.92 86.35
N ALA A 4 34.82 -12.08 86.31
CA ALA A 4 34.23 -12.65 85.09
C ALA A 4 32.92 -11.93 84.68
N VAL A 5 32.17 -11.41 85.66
CA VAL A 5 30.90 -10.69 85.41
C VAL A 5 31.15 -9.28 84.86
N SER A 6 32.26 -8.63 85.21
CA SER A 6 32.58 -7.30 84.71
C SER A 6 32.99 -7.30 83.23
N VAL A 7 33.63 -8.36 82.73
CA VAL A 7 34.03 -8.49 81.31
C VAL A 7 32.82 -8.74 80.40
N ILE A 8 31.79 -9.42 80.92
CA ILE A 8 30.52 -9.66 80.21
C ILE A 8 29.68 -8.37 80.13
N LEU A 9 29.82 -7.46 81.09
CA LEU A 9 29.06 -6.21 81.18
C LEU A 9 29.78 -5.00 80.57
N SER A 10 31.10 -5.05 80.35
CA SER A 10 31.90 -3.93 79.82
C SER A 10 32.31 -4.05 78.35
N SER A 11 32.06 -5.18 77.69
CA SER A 11 32.18 -5.25 76.23
C SER A 11 31.03 -4.47 75.61
N SER A 12 31.34 -3.40 74.88
CA SER A 12 30.43 -2.82 73.89
C SER A 12 29.78 -3.95 73.10
N VAL A 13 28.44 -3.94 73.02
CA VAL A 13 27.62 -4.91 72.29
C VAL A 13 28.35 -5.29 70.99
N PRO A 14 28.89 -6.51 70.83
CA PRO A 14 29.24 -6.95 69.49
C PRO A 14 27.91 -6.95 68.75
N ASP A 15 27.82 -6.14 67.68
CA ASP A 15 26.72 -6.22 66.73
C ASP A 15 26.35 -7.70 66.56
N ASN A 16 25.06 -8.02 66.61
CA ASN A 16 24.53 -9.33 66.25
C ASN A 16 24.99 -9.61 64.81
N LYS A 17 26.21 -10.12 64.64
CA LYS A 17 26.76 -10.54 63.36
C LYS A 17 26.04 -11.84 63.03
N MET A 18 24.87 -11.69 62.43
CA MET A 18 24.05 -12.80 61.97
C MET A 18 24.83 -13.55 60.88
N SER A 19 24.68 -14.88 60.86
CA SER A 19 25.21 -15.74 59.80
C SER A 19 24.76 -15.24 58.42
N GLN A 20 25.58 -15.46 57.41
CA GLN A 20 25.25 -15.16 56.03
C GLN A 20 24.63 -16.38 55.36
N PRO A 21 23.53 -16.22 54.60
CA PRO A 21 22.90 -17.31 53.89
C PRO A 21 23.77 -17.83 52.75
N ASP A 22 23.93 -19.14 52.68
CA ASP A 22 24.59 -19.83 51.58
C ASP A 22 23.54 -20.30 50.57
N TYR A 23 23.29 -19.46 49.57
CA TYR A 23 22.23 -19.70 48.60
C TYR A 23 22.52 -20.88 47.66
N GLU A 24 23.79 -21.26 47.48
CA GLU A 24 24.17 -22.40 46.65
C GLU A 24 24.02 -23.75 47.35
N GLN A 25 23.80 -23.77 48.67
CA GLN A 25 23.76 -25.01 49.45
C GLN A 25 22.65 -25.97 48.99
N THR A 26 23.00 -27.24 48.89
CA THR A 26 22.13 -28.35 48.47
C THR A 26 21.89 -29.31 49.64
N ALA A 27 20.99 -30.29 49.46
CA ALA A 27 20.78 -31.33 50.46
C ALA A 27 22.02 -32.23 50.63
N HIS A 28 22.74 -32.53 49.54
CA HIS A 28 23.96 -33.36 49.54
C HIS A 28 25.10 -32.73 50.33
N ASP A 29 25.13 -31.40 50.46
CA ASP A 29 26.13 -30.70 51.25
C ASP A 29 26.05 -31.06 52.74
N HIS A 30 24.92 -31.57 53.24
CA HIS A 30 24.82 -32.10 54.61
C HIS A 30 25.76 -33.28 54.87
N ALA A 31 26.14 -34.02 53.82
CA ALA A 31 27.09 -35.13 53.88
C ALA A 31 28.53 -34.70 53.54
N ALA A 32 28.76 -33.44 53.19
CA ALA A 32 30.07 -32.98 52.72
C ALA A 32 30.96 -32.45 53.86
N LEU A 33 32.27 -32.66 53.71
CA LEU A 33 33.30 -31.96 54.47
C LEU A 33 33.50 -30.57 53.86
N LEU A 34 33.39 -29.51 54.65
CA LEU A 34 33.55 -28.14 54.15
C LEU A 34 35.03 -27.69 54.24
N LEU A 35 35.59 -27.27 53.10
CA LEU A 35 36.95 -26.75 52.99
C LEU A 35 36.98 -25.36 52.36
N LEU A 36 37.87 -24.50 52.85
CA LEU A 36 38.10 -23.15 52.32
C LEU A 36 39.31 -23.21 51.39
N LEU A 37 39.08 -22.93 50.11
CA LEU A 37 40.12 -22.82 49.10
C LEU A 37 40.37 -21.34 48.79
N LYS A 38 41.45 -20.77 49.31
CA LYS A 38 41.67 -19.32 49.27
C LYS A 38 43.01 -18.94 48.62
N PRO A 39 43.02 -18.15 47.53
CA PRO A 39 44.25 -17.55 47.06
C PRO A 39 44.77 -16.51 48.06
N ILE A 40 46.08 -16.48 48.27
CA ILE A 40 46.79 -15.55 49.15
C ILE A 40 47.94 -14.89 48.37
N GLY A 41 48.21 -13.61 48.67
CA GLY A 41 49.19 -12.79 47.94
C GLY A 41 48.65 -12.13 46.68
N THR A 42 49.43 -11.20 46.12
CA THR A 42 49.07 -10.36 44.96
C THR A 42 49.67 -10.82 43.64
N GLN A 43 50.69 -11.69 43.67
CA GLN A 43 51.47 -12.11 42.49
C GLN A 43 50.84 -13.26 41.69
N THR A 44 49.84 -13.95 42.25
CA THR A 44 49.22 -15.10 41.58
C THR A 44 48.23 -14.63 40.52
N LYS A 45 48.47 -14.96 39.25
CA LYS A 45 47.54 -14.65 38.16
C LYS A 45 46.19 -15.33 38.41
N GLN A 46 45.08 -14.61 38.20
CA GLN A 46 43.73 -15.14 38.42
C GLN A 46 43.45 -16.42 37.60
N LYS A 47 43.99 -16.52 36.38
CA LYS A 47 43.86 -17.71 35.53
C LYS A 47 44.47 -18.96 36.17
N THR A 48 45.62 -18.80 36.81
CA THR A 48 46.35 -19.86 37.52
C THR A 48 45.56 -20.36 38.73
N VAL A 49 45.05 -19.43 39.55
CA VAL A 49 44.20 -19.74 40.71
C VAL A 49 42.97 -20.52 40.28
N THR A 50 42.29 -20.09 39.22
CA THR A 50 41.11 -20.78 38.70
C THR A 50 41.47 -22.19 38.20
N LYS A 51 42.53 -22.34 37.40
CA LYS A 51 42.96 -23.64 36.86
C LYS A 51 43.32 -24.65 37.95
N ILE A 52 44.10 -24.24 38.94
CA ILE A 52 44.50 -25.11 40.06
C ILE A 52 43.29 -25.39 40.96
N GLY A 53 42.46 -24.39 41.23
CA GLY A 53 41.27 -24.57 42.03
C GLY A 53 40.28 -25.55 41.39
N GLU A 54 40.08 -25.47 40.07
CA GLU A 54 39.27 -26.44 39.33
C GLU A 54 39.85 -27.86 39.40
N ARG A 55 41.19 -28.03 39.31
CA ARG A 55 41.83 -29.33 39.52
C ARG A 55 41.56 -29.90 40.91
N ILE A 56 41.74 -29.10 41.96
CA ILE A 56 41.51 -29.51 43.36
C ILE A 56 40.05 -29.91 43.57
N ILE A 57 39.10 -29.09 43.08
CA ILE A 57 37.67 -29.38 43.22
C ILE A 57 37.31 -30.65 42.45
N LYS A 58 37.86 -30.82 41.24
CA LYS A 58 37.62 -31.98 40.39
C LYS A 58 38.11 -33.28 41.00
N SER A 59 39.33 -33.31 41.54
CA SER A 59 39.88 -34.52 42.17
C SER A 59 39.40 -34.73 43.61
N GLY A 60 39.02 -33.67 44.31
CA GLY A 60 38.76 -33.71 45.75
C GLY A 60 37.29 -33.77 46.16
N SER A 61 36.36 -33.42 45.28
CA SER A 61 34.91 -33.33 45.61
C SER A 61 34.28 -34.65 46.07
N ARG A 62 34.82 -35.78 45.63
CA ARG A 62 34.38 -37.13 45.99
C ARG A 62 35.60 -38.04 46.12
N PHE A 63 35.76 -38.67 47.27
CA PHE A 63 36.88 -39.57 47.53
C PHE A 63 36.42 -40.79 48.34
N THR A 64 37.11 -41.91 48.15
CA THR A 64 36.77 -43.17 48.80
C THR A 64 37.77 -43.49 49.91
N VAL A 65 37.27 -43.95 51.05
CA VAL A 65 38.08 -44.38 52.19
C VAL A 65 37.71 -45.81 52.57
N LEU A 66 38.70 -46.64 52.84
CA LEU A 66 38.50 -47.98 53.38
C LEU A 66 38.30 -47.86 54.90
N ASP A 67 37.15 -48.32 55.42
CA ASP A 67 36.90 -48.29 56.85
C ASP A 67 37.60 -49.43 57.60
N SER A 68 37.55 -49.39 58.95
CA SER A 68 38.17 -50.39 59.81
C SER A 68 37.57 -51.80 59.68
N THR A 69 36.44 -51.95 58.98
CA THR A 69 35.77 -53.23 58.70
C THR A 69 36.04 -53.74 57.28
N GLY A 70 36.83 -53.01 56.48
CA GLY A 70 37.14 -53.34 55.10
C GLY A 70 36.08 -52.91 54.08
N ILE A 71 35.08 -52.12 54.50
CA ILE A 71 34.05 -51.59 53.62
C ILE A 71 34.51 -50.24 53.06
N THR A 72 34.42 -50.08 51.73
CA THR A 72 34.71 -48.82 51.07
C THR A 72 33.57 -47.83 51.30
N ARG A 73 33.87 -46.71 51.97
CA ARG A 73 32.96 -45.58 52.14
C ARG A 73 33.28 -44.48 51.16
N GLU A 74 32.26 -43.80 50.73
CA GLU A 74 32.37 -42.67 49.82
C GLU A 74 32.06 -41.38 50.55
N ILE A 75 32.99 -40.43 50.46
CA ILE A 75 32.96 -39.19 51.22
C ILE A 75 32.90 -38.01 50.24
N LEU A 76 32.08 -37.03 50.58
CA LEU A 76 31.92 -35.81 49.81
C LEU A 76 32.72 -34.67 50.44
N ALA A 77 33.27 -33.79 49.60
CA ALA A 77 33.93 -32.58 50.05
C ALA A 77 33.41 -31.37 49.26
N ARG A 78 33.08 -30.30 49.97
CA ARG A 78 32.65 -29.03 49.40
C ARG A 78 33.75 -28.00 49.60
N PHE A 79 34.23 -27.45 48.48
CA PHE A 79 35.21 -26.37 48.48
C PHE A 79 34.49 -25.04 48.26
N VAL A 80 34.72 -24.07 49.15
CA VAL A 80 34.22 -22.70 49.04
C VAL A 80 35.40 -21.73 48.93
N ARG A 81 35.21 -20.62 48.22
CA ARG A 81 36.25 -19.59 48.06
C ARG A 81 36.24 -18.56 49.19
N GLU A 82 35.05 -18.32 49.75
CA GLU A 82 34.82 -17.43 50.87
C GLU A 82 33.91 -18.11 51.88
N HIS A 83 34.20 -17.92 53.17
CA HIS A 83 33.40 -18.46 54.27
C HIS A 83 33.38 -17.47 55.44
N PRO A 84 32.24 -16.86 55.75
CA PRO A 84 32.09 -15.98 56.91
C PRO A 84 32.38 -16.73 58.21
N VAL A 85 33.03 -16.07 59.18
CA VAL A 85 33.37 -16.74 60.45
C VAL A 85 32.11 -16.99 61.27
N GLU A 86 31.14 -16.08 61.17
CA GLU A 86 29.83 -16.13 61.79
C GLU A 86 29.06 -17.41 61.41
N ASN A 87 29.33 -17.99 60.23
CA ASN A 87 28.70 -19.24 59.80
C ASN A 87 29.22 -20.46 60.59
N ASN A 88 30.46 -20.41 61.11
CA ASN A 88 30.99 -21.46 61.97
C ASN A 88 30.32 -21.51 63.34
N ASP A 89 29.73 -20.42 63.83
CA ASP A 89 29.04 -20.41 65.12
C ASP A 89 27.82 -21.36 65.11
N TRP A 90 27.26 -21.65 63.94
CA TRP A 90 26.16 -22.60 63.75
C TRP A 90 26.62 -24.06 63.62
N SER A 91 27.92 -24.35 63.71
CA SER A 91 28.49 -25.69 63.46
C SER A 91 28.01 -26.78 64.42
N GLU A 92 27.64 -26.43 65.66
CA GLU A 92 27.02 -27.38 66.60
C GLU A 92 25.58 -27.74 66.19
N PHE A 93 24.87 -26.76 65.64
CA PHE A 93 23.50 -26.90 65.16
C PHE A 93 23.41 -27.57 63.78
N GLN A 94 24.37 -27.33 62.89
CA GLN A 94 24.46 -27.94 61.55
C GLN A 94 25.93 -28.20 61.22
N THR A 95 26.39 -29.45 61.35
CA THR A 95 27.83 -29.77 61.24
C THR A 95 28.40 -29.55 59.83
N HIS A 96 27.58 -29.60 58.80
CA HIS A 96 28.01 -29.30 57.43
C HIS A 96 28.40 -27.84 57.20
N ARG A 97 28.06 -26.92 58.12
CA ARG A 97 28.58 -25.53 58.12
C ARG A 97 29.97 -25.41 58.74
N ARG A 98 30.44 -26.48 59.39
CA ARG A 98 31.72 -26.48 60.10
C ARG A 98 32.85 -26.48 59.09
N LEU A 99 33.64 -25.40 59.06
CA LEU A 99 34.85 -25.39 58.24
C LEU A 99 35.91 -26.33 58.84
N LEU A 100 36.19 -27.44 58.15
CA LEU A 100 37.09 -28.51 58.60
C LEU A 100 38.50 -28.39 58.02
N GLY A 101 38.61 -27.92 56.76
CA GLY A 101 39.89 -27.81 56.06
C GLY A 101 40.18 -26.42 55.51
N LEU A 102 41.45 -26.05 55.46
CA LEU A 102 41.95 -24.81 54.86
C LEU A 102 43.04 -25.13 53.85
N ILE A 103 42.85 -24.72 52.59
CA ILE A 103 43.84 -24.84 51.53
C ILE A 103 44.10 -23.44 50.98
N THR A 104 45.33 -22.96 51.10
CA THR A 104 45.72 -21.66 50.53
C THR A 104 46.63 -21.83 49.31
N ILE A 105 46.46 -20.98 48.31
CA ILE A 105 47.31 -20.96 47.11
C ILE A 105 48.03 -19.62 47.01
N GLY A 106 49.36 -19.60 46.94
CA GLY A 106 50.12 -18.36 46.81
C GLY A 106 51.34 -18.51 45.91
N LYS A 107 51.81 -17.40 45.35
CA LYS A 107 53.05 -17.32 44.57
C LYS A 107 54.01 -16.31 45.20
N TYR A 108 55.28 -16.67 45.31
CA TYR A 108 56.36 -15.83 45.83
C TYR A 108 57.54 -15.83 44.85
N ASP A 109 58.24 -14.70 44.75
CA ASP A 109 59.49 -14.57 44.01
C ASP A 109 60.67 -14.18 44.94
N SER A 110 60.38 -13.76 46.18
CA SER A 110 61.37 -13.35 47.20
C SER A 110 61.06 -13.90 48.60
N GLN A 111 62.06 -13.90 49.48
CA GLN A 111 61.91 -14.35 50.88
C GLN A 111 60.85 -13.52 51.64
N THR A 112 60.82 -12.21 51.43
CA THR A 112 59.84 -11.30 52.07
C THR A 112 58.40 -11.66 51.68
N GLU A 113 58.18 -11.99 50.41
CA GLU A 113 56.86 -12.42 49.93
C GLU A 113 56.48 -13.79 50.51
N LEU A 114 57.42 -14.73 50.58
CA LEU A 114 57.19 -16.03 51.22
C LEU A 114 56.79 -15.88 52.70
N ASP A 115 57.50 -15.02 53.44
CA ASP A 115 57.18 -14.73 54.84
C ASP A 115 55.77 -14.15 55.00
N GLU A 116 55.38 -13.25 54.08
CA GLU A 116 54.04 -12.66 54.06
C GLU A 116 52.95 -13.70 53.73
N LEU A 117 53.19 -14.61 52.77
CA LEU A 117 52.26 -15.71 52.47
C LEU A 117 52.08 -16.65 53.67
N CYS A 118 53.17 -17.02 54.34
CA CYS A 118 53.14 -17.81 55.57
C CYS A 118 52.35 -17.10 56.68
N ARG A 119 52.54 -15.78 56.85
CA ARG A 119 51.80 -14.96 57.81
C ARG A 119 50.31 -14.90 57.48
N LEU A 120 49.94 -14.70 56.22
CA LEU A 120 48.54 -14.66 55.76
C LEU A 120 47.84 -15.99 55.97
N HIS A 121 48.51 -17.11 55.67
CA HIS A 121 47.99 -18.45 55.94
C HIS A 121 47.71 -18.67 57.43
N GLU A 122 48.69 -18.42 58.30
CA GLU A 122 48.53 -18.60 59.75
C GLU A 122 47.45 -17.66 60.32
N THR A 123 47.31 -16.45 59.76
CA THR A 123 46.22 -15.53 60.13
C THR A 123 44.84 -16.13 59.81
N LEU A 124 44.68 -16.77 58.64
CA LEU A 124 43.45 -17.46 58.27
C LEU A 124 43.20 -18.69 59.17
N LYS A 125 44.24 -19.45 59.48
CA LYS A 125 44.16 -20.61 60.38
C LYS A 125 43.68 -20.21 61.78
N VAL A 126 44.25 -19.14 62.34
CA VAL A 126 43.80 -18.57 63.64
C VAL A 126 42.35 -18.10 63.55
N LYS A 127 41.95 -17.48 62.44
CA LYS A 127 40.57 -17.02 62.21
C LYS A 127 39.52 -18.14 62.34
N TYR A 128 39.87 -19.38 61.97
CA TYR A 128 38.96 -20.53 61.97
C TYR A 128 39.36 -21.65 62.96
N SER A 129 40.23 -21.36 63.93
CA SER A 129 40.85 -22.37 64.79
C SER A 129 39.88 -23.20 65.64
N ALA A 130 38.67 -22.69 65.88
CA ALA A 130 37.64 -23.38 66.66
C ALA A 130 37.09 -24.65 65.97
N THR A 131 37.12 -24.70 64.64
CA THR A 131 36.49 -25.77 63.86
C THR A 131 37.46 -26.56 62.99
N LEU A 132 38.58 -25.95 62.61
CA LEU A 132 39.55 -26.48 61.66
C LEU A 132 40.28 -27.71 62.21
N TYR A 133 40.33 -28.77 61.40
CA TYR A 133 41.04 -30.02 61.72
C TYR A 133 42.42 -30.06 61.09
N ASP A 134 42.55 -29.64 59.83
CA ASP A 134 43.81 -29.64 59.10
C ASP A 134 43.89 -28.42 58.15
N SER A 135 45.11 -28.02 57.81
CA SER A 135 45.40 -26.92 56.90
C SER A 135 46.62 -27.23 56.03
N ARG A 136 46.57 -26.88 54.74
CA ARG A 136 47.69 -26.99 53.81
C ARG A 136 47.91 -25.68 53.06
N ALA A 137 49.17 -25.37 52.76
CA ALA A 137 49.53 -24.24 51.91
C ALA A 137 50.19 -24.75 50.63
N ILE A 138 49.73 -24.31 49.46
CA ILE A 138 50.32 -24.60 48.16
C ILE A 138 51.02 -23.32 47.70
N LEU A 139 52.35 -23.37 47.60
CA LEU A 139 53.20 -22.22 47.35
C LEU A 139 54.02 -22.41 46.07
N PHE A 140 53.89 -21.46 45.16
CA PHE A 140 54.62 -21.42 43.89
C PHE A 140 55.84 -20.51 44.02
N GLY A 141 57.03 -21.05 43.78
CA GLY A 141 58.30 -20.35 43.89
C GLY A 141 59.11 -20.38 42.59
N PRO A 142 60.21 -19.60 42.51
CA PRO A 142 61.03 -19.51 41.31
C PRO A 142 62.00 -20.69 41.12
N VAL A 143 62.18 -21.54 42.15
CA VAL A 143 63.15 -22.64 42.17
C VAL A 143 62.44 -23.94 42.58
N GLU A 144 62.82 -25.05 41.94
CA GLU A 144 62.31 -26.39 42.28
C GLU A 144 62.85 -26.87 43.64
N SER A 145 61.98 -27.45 44.47
CA SER A 145 62.36 -27.98 45.77
C SER A 145 62.79 -29.44 45.66
N GLU A 146 63.88 -29.83 46.36
CA GLU A 146 64.32 -31.23 46.47
C GLU A 146 63.33 -32.09 47.26
N ASN A 147 62.57 -31.49 48.17
CA ASN A 147 61.51 -32.12 48.95
C ASN A 147 60.28 -31.22 48.95
N LEU A 148 59.16 -31.72 48.40
CA LEU A 148 57.93 -30.93 48.25
C LEU A 148 57.39 -30.33 49.56
N ASN A 149 57.72 -30.91 50.71
CA ASN A 149 57.26 -30.41 52.02
C ASN A 149 58.19 -29.34 52.63
N GLU A 150 59.34 -29.06 52.00
CA GLU A 150 60.33 -28.10 52.48
C GLU A 150 60.57 -27.01 51.42
N PRO A 151 60.85 -25.76 51.83
CA PRO A 151 61.19 -24.71 50.88
C PRO A 151 62.52 -25.04 50.16
N PRO A 152 62.71 -24.59 48.91
CA PRO A 152 63.99 -24.72 48.22
C PRO A 152 65.13 -24.09 49.04
N LYS A 153 66.35 -24.63 48.96
CA LYS A 153 67.55 -24.16 49.71
C LYS A 153 67.75 -22.63 49.86
N PRO A 154 67.48 -21.77 48.85
CA PRO A 154 67.60 -20.32 49.01
C PRO A 154 66.51 -19.65 49.87
N PHE A 155 65.46 -20.39 50.27
CA PHE A 155 64.32 -19.89 51.02
C PHE A 155 64.12 -20.68 52.32
N THR A 156 63.59 -20.01 53.34
CA THR A 156 63.27 -20.64 54.63
C THR A 156 61.89 -20.20 55.11
N THR A 157 61.07 -21.11 55.64
CA THR A 157 59.80 -20.72 56.26
C THR A 157 60.03 -20.10 57.65
N PRO A 158 59.26 -19.09 58.05
CA PRO A 158 59.28 -18.54 59.40
C PRO A 158 59.09 -19.59 60.50
N SER A 159 59.74 -19.43 61.67
CA SER A 159 59.70 -20.41 62.76
C SER A 159 58.31 -20.61 63.40
N ASN A 160 57.41 -19.64 63.22
CA ASN A 160 56.02 -19.70 63.66
C ASN A 160 55.09 -20.40 62.65
N PHE A 161 55.56 -20.69 61.43
CA PHE A 161 54.79 -21.40 60.41
C PHE A 161 54.85 -22.90 60.69
N LYS A 162 53.75 -23.47 61.19
CA LYS A 162 53.66 -24.89 61.58
C LYS A 162 52.78 -25.71 60.64
N THR A 163 52.20 -25.07 59.63
CA THR A 163 51.41 -25.76 58.61
C THR A 163 52.31 -26.49 57.62
N ARG A 164 51.87 -27.67 57.16
CA ARG A 164 52.48 -28.38 56.04
C ARG A 164 52.27 -27.58 54.74
N ALA A 165 53.36 -27.05 54.18
CA ALA A 165 53.37 -26.39 52.89
C ALA A 165 53.86 -27.35 51.78
N LEU A 166 53.34 -27.15 50.57
CA LEU A 166 53.71 -27.84 49.34
C LEU A 166 54.35 -26.82 48.40
N PHE A 167 55.61 -27.02 48.03
CA PHE A 167 56.38 -26.09 47.20
C PHE A 167 56.51 -26.58 45.76
N TYR A 168 56.01 -25.81 44.81
CA TYR A 168 56.09 -26.11 43.37
C TYR A 168 56.83 -25.01 42.60
N ALA A 169 57.59 -25.39 41.57
CA ALA A 169 58.22 -24.44 40.65
C ALA A 169 57.27 -23.95 39.53
N ASP A 170 56.32 -24.80 39.12
CA ASP A 170 55.40 -24.54 38.02
C ASP A 170 53.99 -25.10 38.29
N GLU A 171 53.00 -24.61 37.56
CA GLU A 171 51.56 -24.93 37.65
C GLU A 171 51.20 -26.35 37.16
N THR A 172 52.17 -27.11 36.66
CA THR A 172 51.99 -28.49 36.20
C THR A 172 51.65 -29.44 37.35
N CYS A 173 52.24 -29.25 38.54
CA CYS A 173 51.95 -29.95 39.81
C CYS A 173 51.47 -31.41 39.62
N PRO A 174 52.33 -32.36 39.24
CA PRO A 174 51.90 -33.70 38.82
C PRO A 174 51.32 -34.57 39.94
N ASP A 175 51.71 -34.34 41.20
CA ASP A 175 51.27 -35.12 42.37
C ASP A 175 50.21 -34.38 43.21
N LEU A 176 49.72 -33.22 42.74
CA LEU A 176 48.75 -32.39 43.47
C LEU A 176 47.52 -33.20 43.89
N GLU A 177 46.95 -33.99 42.99
CA GLU A 177 45.76 -34.80 43.25
C GLU A 177 46.01 -35.82 44.37
N ALA A 178 47.21 -36.42 44.45
CA ALA A 178 47.59 -37.34 45.52
C ALA A 178 47.75 -36.61 46.86
N GLN A 179 48.36 -35.43 46.88
CA GLN A 179 48.50 -34.60 48.09
C GLN A 179 47.14 -34.13 48.62
N ILE A 180 46.21 -33.78 47.72
CA ILE A 180 44.84 -33.41 48.10
C ILE A 180 44.10 -34.63 48.65
N ALA A 181 44.22 -35.80 48.03
CA ALA A 181 43.63 -37.03 48.54
C ALA A 181 44.14 -37.39 49.94
N GLU A 182 45.44 -37.24 50.20
CA GLU A 182 46.02 -37.43 51.54
C GLU A 182 45.43 -36.45 52.57
N CYS A 183 45.26 -35.17 52.20
CA CYS A 183 44.62 -34.16 53.04
C CYS A 183 43.16 -34.51 53.39
N LEU A 184 42.41 -35.01 52.40
CA LEU A 184 41.02 -35.37 52.61
C LEU A 184 40.89 -36.62 53.49
N ASN A 185 41.81 -37.58 53.32
CA ASN A 185 41.91 -38.75 54.20
C ASN A 185 42.23 -38.35 55.65
N SER A 186 43.18 -37.44 55.89
CA SER A 186 43.49 -36.97 57.26
C SER A 186 42.26 -36.34 57.92
N LEU A 187 41.55 -35.47 57.19
CA LEU A 187 40.32 -34.84 57.66
C LEU A 187 39.22 -35.86 58.00
N PHE A 188 39.02 -36.86 57.14
CA PHE A 188 38.05 -37.93 57.39
C PHE A 188 38.37 -38.71 58.66
N TRP A 189 39.62 -39.12 58.88
CA TRP A 189 39.97 -39.91 60.06
C TRP A 189 39.82 -39.14 61.37
N ILE A 190 40.09 -37.83 61.36
CA ILE A 190 39.80 -36.96 62.52
C ILE A 190 38.29 -36.89 62.77
N LEU A 191 37.48 -36.73 61.72
CA LEU A 191 36.03 -36.74 61.82
C LEU A 191 35.50 -38.08 62.37
N GLU A 192 35.95 -39.20 61.84
CA GLU A 192 35.52 -40.55 62.28
C GLU A 192 35.90 -40.80 63.73
N SER A 193 37.10 -40.38 64.17
CA SER A 193 37.49 -40.43 65.58
C SER A 193 36.53 -39.61 66.46
N LYS A 194 36.12 -38.43 66.01
CA LYS A 194 35.17 -37.57 66.74
C LYS A 194 33.77 -38.17 66.78
N ARG A 195 33.30 -38.78 65.70
CA ARG A 195 32.02 -39.50 65.64
C ARG A 195 31.99 -40.67 66.63
N LEU A 196 33.06 -41.48 66.66
CA LEU A 196 33.17 -42.61 67.58
C LEU A 196 33.24 -42.16 69.04
N GLU A 197 33.96 -41.09 69.35
CA GLU A 197 33.99 -40.47 70.69
C GLU A 197 32.57 -40.09 71.15
N ARG A 198 31.80 -39.43 70.28
CA ARG A 198 30.40 -39.04 70.56
C ARG A 198 29.45 -40.22 70.71
N SER A 199 29.61 -41.27 69.92
CA SER A 199 28.75 -42.47 69.99
C SER A 199 28.85 -43.24 71.32
N ARG A 200 29.97 -43.07 72.05
CA ARG A 200 30.27 -43.76 73.32
C ARG A 200 29.97 -42.90 74.56
N GLU A 201 29.48 -41.67 74.36
CA GLU A 201 29.21 -40.72 75.45
C GLU A 201 27.99 -41.18 76.28
N LYS A 202 28.14 -41.25 77.61
CA LYS A 202 27.05 -41.71 78.50
C LYS A 202 25.96 -40.63 78.63
N VAL A 203 24.70 -41.06 78.71
CA VAL A 203 23.49 -40.21 78.79
C VAL A 203 23.56 -39.15 79.90
N ASP A 204 24.21 -39.44 81.03
CA ASP A 204 24.32 -38.51 82.17
C ASP A 204 25.42 -37.44 82.01
N ARG A 205 26.25 -37.50 80.95
CA ARG A 205 27.35 -36.56 80.71
C ARG A 205 27.21 -35.76 79.40
N VAL A 206 26.04 -35.79 78.77
CA VAL A 206 25.85 -35.18 77.44
C VAL A 206 25.87 -33.64 77.54
N PRO A 207 26.81 -32.96 76.86
CA PRO A 207 26.85 -31.50 76.83
C PRO A 207 25.65 -30.92 76.06
N LEU A 208 25.18 -29.76 76.51
CA LEU A 208 24.14 -29.00 75.80
C LEU A 208 24.73 -28.32 74.57
N LEU A 209 24.35 -28.79 73.39
CA LEU A 209 24.67 -28.13 72.12
C LEU A 209 23.72 -26.95 71.88
N LEU A 210 24.24 -25.83 71.36
CA LEU A 210 23.51 -24.57 71.25
C LEU A 210 23.60 -23.97 69.83
N ALA A 211 22.50 -23.40 69.35
CA ALA A 211 22.56 -22.43 68.26
C ALA A 211 23.10 -21.07 68.78
N PRO A 212 23.69 -20.22 67.93
CA PRO A 212 24.41 -19.02 68.38
C PRO A 212 23.60 -18.06 69.26
N PHE A 213 22.30 -17.91 68.95
CA PHE A 213 21.40 -17.02 69.67
C PHE A 213 20.82 -17.64 70.96
N GLU A 214 20.89 -18.97 71.13
CA GLU A 214 20.36 -19.69 72.30
C GLU A 214 21.25 -19.50 73.54
N LYS A 215 22.51 -19.06 73.39
CA LYS A 215 23.47 -18.92 74.52
C LYS A 215 22.93 -18.06 75.67
N LYS A 216 22.05 -17.09 75.40
CA LYS A 216 21.44 -16.21 76.40
C LYS A 216 20.21 -16.82 77.07
N ASP A 217 19.49 -17.68 76.35
CA ASP A 217 18.22 -18.27 76.80
C ASP A 217 18.41 -19.32 77.90
N PHE A 218 19.64 -19.84 78.05
CA PHE A 218 19.99 -20.91 78.99
C PHE A 218 20.79 -20.44 80.22
N ILE A 219 20.99 -19.13 80.40
CA ILE A 219 21.70 -18.58 81.56
C ILE A 219 20.81 -18.68 82.81
N GLY A 220 21.24 -19.44 83.82
CA GLY A 220 20.54 -19.58 85.11
C GLY A 220 19.47 -20.68 85.20
N LEU A 221 19.39 -21.55 84.17
CA LEU A 221 18.48 -22.70 84.15
C LEU A 221 19.13 -23.96 84.75
N ASP A 222 18.33 -24.77 85.43
CA ASP A 222 18.76 -26.06 86.00
C ASP A 222 18.92 -27.12 84.90
N LEU A 223 20.19 -27.48 84.66
CA LEU A 223 20.60 -28.47 83.65
C LEU A 223 20.27 -29.91 84.07
N ASP A 224 19.99 -30.16 85.35
CA ASP A 224 19.75 -31.51 85.88
C ASP A 224 18.29 -31.95 85.79
N SER A 225 17.39 -31.07 85.34
CA SER A 225 15.98 -31.42 85.14
C SER A 225 15.80 -32.51 84.07
N GLY A 226 14.89 -33.46 84.31
CA GLY A 226 14.67 -34.61 83.41
C GLY A 226 14.28 -34.22 81.97
N THR A 227 13.57 -33.10 81.80
CA THR A 227 13.23 -32.53 80.49
C THR A 227 14.46 -31.97 79.77
N MET A 228 15.36 -31.30 80.51
CA MET A 228 16.60 -30.76 79.94
C MET A 228 17.59 -31.87 79.57
N ARG A 229 17.69 -32.94 80.38
CA ARG A 229 18.49 -34.12 80.03
C ARG A 229 17.99 -34.78 78.74
N LYS A 230 16.67 -34.95 78.59
CA LYS A 230 16.06 -35.45 77.33
C LYS A 230 16.35 -34.53 76.15
N ARG A 231 16.36 -33.21 76.35
CA ARG A 231 16.76 -32.22 75.32
C ARG A 231 18.22 -32.41 74.91
N CYS A 232 19.15 -32.47 75.85
CA CYS A 232 20.58 -32.69 75.56
C CYS A 232 20.79 -33.99 74.77
N VAL A 233 20.13 -35.08 75.19
CA VAL A 233 20.17 -36.36 74.47
C VAL A 233 19.62 -36.21 73.05
N GLY A 234 18.44 -35.59 72.88
CA GLY A 234 17.86 -35.38 71.55
C GLY A 234 18.76 -34.57 70.62
N ARG A 235 19.36 -33.47 71.12
CA ARG A 235 20.28 -32.62 70.34
C ARG A 235 21.56 -33.36 69.98
N MET A 236 22.13 -34.12 70.91
CA MET A 236 23.33 -34.92 70.67
C MET A 236 23.08 -36.04 69.67
N THR A 237 21.95 -36.75 69.78
CA THR A 237 21.57 -37.79 68.81
C THR A 237 21.41 -37.22 67.40
N LYS A 238 20.83 -36.01 67.27
CA LYS A 238 20.76 -35.30 65.98
C LYS A 238 22.17 -35.00 65.45
N HIS A 239 23.04 -34.43 66.29
CA HIS A 239 24.42 -34.12 65.92
C HIS A 239 25.23 -35.37 65.53
N LEU A 240 25.02 -36.50 66.22
CA LEU A 240 25.61 -37.79 65.84
C LEU A 240 25.10 -38.25 64.47
N GLY A 241 23.82 -38.04 64.17
CA GLY A 241 23.27 -38.23 62.83
C GLY A 241 24.00 -37.43 61.76
N ASP A 242 24.28 -36.15 62.02
CA ASP A 242 25.05 -35.30 61.10
C ASP A 242 26.47 -35.85 60.85
N LEU A 243 27.17 -36.28 61.91
CA LEU A 243 28.50 -36.87 61.79
C LEU A 243 28.50 -38.21 61.05
N CYS A 244 27.48 -39.06 61.27
CA CYS A 244 27.31 -40.30 60.52
C CYS A 244 27.09 -40.02 59.03
N LEU A 245 26.29 -39.00 58.70
CA LEU A 245 26.04 -38.61 57.32
C LEU A 245 27.32 -38.12 56.62
N GLN A 246 28.12 -37.26 57.28
CA GLN A 246 29.42 -36.79 56.77
C GLN A 246 30.49 -37.90 56.70
N ALA A 247 30.35 -38.97 57.49
CA ALA A 247 31.23 -40.14 57.47
C ALA A 247 30.81 -41.21 56.42
N GLY A 248 29.81 -40.91 55.57
CA GLY A 248 29.34 -41.83 54.53
C GLY A 248 28.47 -42.99 55.05
N LEU A 249 27.80 -42.81 56.19
CA LEU A 249 26.92 -43.81 56.83
C LEU A 249 25.44 -43.36 56.82
N PRO A 250 24.75 -43.39 55.67
CA PRO A 250 23.38 -42.87 55.55
C PRO A 250 22.35 -43.68 56.36
N ALA A 251 22.50 -44.99 56.47
CA ALA A 251 21.57 -45.83 57.24
C ALA A 251 21.59 -45.49 58.74
N ASP A 252 22.78 -45.34 59.32
CA ASP A 252 22.95 -44.93 60.72
C ASP A 252 22.45 -43.50 60.95
N ALA A 253 22.72 -42.60 60.00
CA ALA A 253 22.22 -41.23 60.05
C ALA A 253 20.68 -41.17 60.10
N LEU A 254 20.00 -41.91 59.22
CA LEU A 254 18.53 -42.00 59.20
C LEU A 254 17.96 -42.49 60.53
N TYR A 255 18.58 -43.52 61.13
CA TYR A 255 18.18 -44.02 62.46
C TYR A 255 18.33 -42.95 63.55
N HIS A 256 19.48 -42.28 63.59
CA HIS A 256 19.75 -41.24 64.57
C HIS A 256 18.82 -40.03 64.41
N TYR A 257 18.57 -39.56 63.18
CA TYR A 257 17.63 -38.45 62.96
C TYR A 257 16.21 -38.78 63.39
N ASN A 258 15.70 -39.98 63.08
CA ASN A 258 14.37 -40.39 63.50
C ASN A 258 14.26 -40.52 65.04
N SER A 259 15.27 -41.10 65.68
CA SER A 259 15.35 -41.18 67.16
C SER A 259 15.41 -39.80 67.82
N ALA A 260 16.21 -38.89 67.27
CA ALA A 260 16.31 -37.52 67.72
C ALA A 260 14.98 -36.77 67.56
N ALA A 261 14.31 -36.91 66.42
CA ALA A 261 13.01 -36.27 66.16
C ALA A 261 11.96 -36.66 67.20
N ASN A 262 11.81 -37.96 67.50
CA ASN A 262 10.87 -38.44 68.53
C ASN A 262 11.18 -37.85 69.92
N THR A 263 12.47 -37.80 70.27
CA THR A 263 12.92 -37.26 71.57
C THR A 263 12.67 -35.76 71.67
N LEU A 264 13.03 -35.00 70.62
CA LEU A 264 12.92 -33.54 70.56
C LEU A 264 11.47 -33.08 70.49
N GLN A 265 10.60 -33.83 69.80
CA GLN A 265 9.16 -33.58 69.76
C GLN A 265 8.53 -33.74 71.16
N ALA A 266 8.93 -34.75 71.93
CA ALA A 266 8.42 -34.97 73.28
C ALA A 266 8.77 -33.81 74.24
N VAL A 267 9.92 -33.15 74.05
CA VAL A 267 10.36 -31.99 74.85
C VAL A 267 10.04 -30.64 74.22
N LYS A 268 9.32 -30.62 73.09
CA LYS A 268 8.93 -29.42 72.32
C LYS A 268 10.10 -28.51 71.94
N ASP A 269 11.25 -29.09 71.64
CA ASP A 269 12.41 -28.34 71.11
C ASP A 269 12.26 -28.17 69.59
N TRP A 270 11.48 -27.16 69.18
CA TRP A 270 11.08 -26.99 67.78
C TRP A 270 12.25 -26.71 66.84
N LEU A 271 13.21 -25.88 67.26
CA LEU A 271 14.36 -25.52 66.44
C LEU A 271 15.18 -26.76 66.05
N TRP A 272 15.54 -27.58 67.03
CA TRP A 272 16.33 -28.79 66.82
C TRP A 272 15.51 -29.93 66.21
N LEU A 273 14.19 -29.98 66.46
CA LEU A 273 13.29 -30.87 65.74
C LEU A 273 13.26 -30.55 64.23
N GLY A 274 13.24 -29.27 63.88
CA GLY A 274 13.36 -28.82 62.49
C GLY A 274 14.66 -29.30 61.83
N ALA A 275 15.80 -29.19 62.55
CA ALA A 275 17.08 -29.70 62.09
C ALA A 275 17.11 -31.23 61.93
N ALA A 276 16.47 -31.97 62.84
CA ALA A 276 16.35 -33.43 62.71
C ALA A 276 15.52 -33.82 61.48
N PHE A 277 14.42 -33.13 61.19
CA PHE A 277 13.64 -33.34 59.97
C PHE A 277 14.41 -32.94 58.69
N GLU A 278 15.13 -31.82 58.71
CA GLU A 278 15.98 -31.42 57.59
C GLU A 278 17.08 -32.46 57.31
N GLY A 279 17.76 -32.96 58.35
CA GLY A 279 18.78 -34.01 58.24
C GLY A 279 18.21 -35.33 57.74
N LEU A 280 17.02 -35.73 58.22
CA LEU A 280 16.30 -36.92 57.74
C LEU A 280 15.96 -36.82 56.24
N CYS A 281 15.51 -35.64 55.79
CA CYS A 281 15.29 -35.37 54.38
C CYS A 281 16.59 -35.40 53.59
N ALA A 282 17.66 -34.76 54.07
CA ALA A 282 18.95 -34.72 53.38
C ALA A 282 19.57 -36.12 53.21
N ALA A 283 19.53 -36.94 54.25
CA ALA A 283 19.99 -38.33 54.20
C ALA A 283 19.15 -39.18 53.22
N SER A 284 17.82 -38.98 53.19
CA SER A 284 16.95 -39.67 52.23
C SER A 284 17.21 -39.23 50.79
N VAL A 285 17.43 -37.93 50.57
CA VAL A 285 17.74 -37.35 49.25
C VAL A 285 19.09 -37.81 48.73
N LEU A 286 20.10 -37.94 49.60
CA LEU A 286 21.43 -38.43 49.25
C LEU A 286 21.36 -39.85 48.62
N VAL A 287 20.50 -40.72 49.17
CA VAL A 287 20.32 -42.09 48.71
C VAL A 287 19.40 -42.18 47.48
N LEU A 288 18.28 -41.44 47.47
CA LEU A 288 17.27 -41.53 46.41
C LEU A 288 17.64 -40.75 45.14
N TYR A 289 18.38 -39.65 45.27
CA TYR A 289 18.74 -38.75 44.17
C TYR A 289 20.26 -38.50 44.15
N PRO A 290 21.09 -39.54 43.92
CA PRO A 290 22.55 -39.40 43.93
C PRO A 290 23.05 -38.43 42.84
N ASN A 291 22.31 -38.30 41.73
CA ASN A 291 22.64 -37.44 40.59
C ASN A 291 22.43 -35.93 40.86
N MET A 292 21.70 -35.57 41.93
CA MET A 292 21.56 -34.17 42.36
C MET A 292 22.81 -33.61 43.04
N CYS A 293 23.77 -34.48 43.40
CA CYS A 293 25.08 -34.05 43.87
C CYS A 293 25.74 -33.18 42.79
N ARG A 294 26.33 -32.04 43.17
CA ARG A 294 26.95 -31.08 42.22
C ARG A 294 27.81 -31.83 41.20
N SER A 295 27.34 -31.96 39.96
CA SER A 295 28.13 -32.51 38.86
C SER A 295 29.01 -31.39 38.30
N LEU A 296 30.31 -31.66 38.18
CA LEU A 296 31.22 -30.74 37.53
C LEU A 296 30.88 -30.68 36.04
N PRO A 297 30.83 -29.48 35.42
CA PRO A 297 30.75 -29.38 33.97
C PRO A 297 31.97 -30.10 33.38
N LEU A 298 31.75 -31.24 32.73
CA LEU A 298 32.75 -31.79 31.82
C LEU A 298 32.86 -30.78 30.67
N GLN A 299 33.87 -29.92 30.69
CA GLN A 299 34.25 -29.17 29.49
C GLN A 299 34.64 -30.20 28.42
N ARG A 300 33.69 -30.53 27.53
CA ARG A 300 34.03 -30.97 26.19
C ARG A 300 34.76 -29.79 25.56
N ASN A 301 36.02 -29.98 25.18
CA ASN A 301 36.76 -29.00 24.39
C ASN A 301 35.95 -28.68 23.12
N SER A 302 35.28 -27.53 23.11
CA SER A 302 34.53 -27.02 21.97
C SER A 302 35.48 -26.26 21.05
N SER A 303 36.24 -27.01 20.25
CA SER A 303 36.95 -26.46 19.10
C SER A 303 36.05 -26.46 17.86
N LEU A 304 34.85 -25.86 17.92
CA LEU A 304 34.03 -25.58 16.73
C LEU A 304 33.20 -24.30 16.98
N GLN A 305 33.23 -23.42 15.97
CA GLN A 305 32.79 -22.04 15.98
C GLN A 305 31.29 -21.86 16.30
N GLU A 306 30.97 -20.97 17.25
CA GLU A 306 29.63 -20.43 17.44
C GLU A 306 29.40 -19.28 16.45
N GLY A 307 28.51 -19.52 15.48
CA GLY A 307 27.91 -18.50 14.65
C GLY A 307 26.44 -18.82 14.42
N SER A 308 25.56 -17.92 14.88
CA SER A 308 24.14 -17.72 14.54
C SER A 308 23.09 -18.18 15.57
N PRO A 309 22.12 -17.30 15.94
CA PRO A 309 20.99 -17.64 16.80
C PRO A 309 19.80 -18.11 15.94
N GLY A 310 19.54 -19.42 15.95
CA GLY A 310 18.36 -20.02 15.31
C GLY A 310 17.45 -20.65 16.35
N LYS A 311 16.22 -20.14 16.48
CA LYS A 311 15.11 -20.78 17.21
C LYS A 311 14.96 -22.24 16.73
N GLN A 312 15.31 -23.22 17.56
CA GLN A 312 14.83 -24.59 17.38
C GLN A 312 14.34 -25.20 18.70
N ARG A 313 13.16 -25.81 18.55
CA ARG A 313 12.38 -26.54 19.53
C ARG A 313 13.23 -27.62 20.18
N ARG A 314 13.06 -27.82 21.49
CA ARG A 314 13.52 -29.02 22.20
C ARG A 314 12.71 -30.22 21.70
N GLU A 315 13.22 -30.90 20.67
CA GLU A 315 12.93 -32.30 20.42
C GLU A 315 14.17 -33.12 20.81
N SER A 316 13.94 -33.94 21.83
CA SER A 316 14.62 -35.19 22.17
C SER A 316 15.73 -35.67 21.23
N GLN A 317 16.97 -35.53 21.66
CA GLN A 317 18.06 -36.45 21.31
C GLN A 317 18.65 -37.04 22.60
N ALA A 318 18.38 -38.32 22.79
CA ALA A 318 18.96 -39.16 23.83
C ALA A 318 20.41 -39.51 23.46
N LEU A 319 21.35 -39.33 24.39
CA LEU A 319 22.59 -40.13 24.49
C LEU A 319 23.36 -39.79 25.77
N ASN A 320 23.10 -40.56 26.81
CA ASN A 320 24.06 -41.42 27.50
C ASN A 320 23.31 -42.06 28.68
N THR A 321 23.35 -43.39 28.73
CA THR A 321 22.65 -44.25 29.69
C THR A 321 22.66 -43.66 31.11
N LEU A 322 21.50 -43.10 31.52
CA LEU A 322 21.21 -42.81 32.91
C LEU A 322 21.31 -44.12 33.71
N PRO A 323 21.91 -44.13 34.90
CA PRO A 323 21.77 -45.25 35.81
C PRO A 323 20.28 -45.59 35.97
N PRO A 324 19.89 -46.88 36.05
CA PRO A 324 18.50 -47.23 36.29
C PRO A 324 18.01 -46.49 37.55
N SER A 325 16.80 -45.93 37.49
CA SER A 325 16.17 -45.28 38.64
C SER A 325 16.22 -46.24 39.85
N PRO A 326 16.70 -45.79 41.02
CA PRO A 326 16.86 -46.66 42.18
C PRO A 326 15.53 -47.34 42.52
N ASN A 327 15.56 -48.67 42.70
CA ASN A 327 14.37 -49.41 43.12
C ASN A 327 14.04 -49.05 44.58
N ILE A 328 13.07 -48.14 44.77
CA ILE A 328 12.69 -47.56 46.06
C ILE A 328 12.31 -48.66 47.08
N GLU A 329 11.68 -49.75 46.62
CA GLU A 329 11.25 -50.84 47.51
C GLU A 329 12.44 -51.65 48.05
N ALA A 330 13.46 -51.89 47.22
CA ALA A 330 14.69 -52.57 47.66
C ALA A 330 15.49 -51.71 48.66
N ILE A 331 15.61 -50.41 48.40
CA ILE A 331 16.29 -49.47 49.30
C ILE A 331 15.55 -49.37 50.64
N LYS A 332 14.21 -49.36 50.63
CA LYS A 332 13.42 -49.31 51.86
C LYS A 332 13.55 -50.59 52.70
N ALA A 333 13.81 -51.74 52.08
CA ALA A 333 14.10 -52.98 52.79
C ALA A 333 15.46 -52.93 53.51
N GLU A 334 16.48 -52.32 52.88
CA GLU A 334 17.81 -52.12 53.47
C GLU A 334 17.84 -50.97 54.49
N MET A 335 17.04 -49.92 54.27
CA MET A 335 16.99 -48.71 55.10
C MET A 335 15.55 -48.37 55.51
N PRO A 336 14.99 -48.99 56.57
CA PRO A 336 13.57 -48.86 56.92
C PRO A 336 13.09 -47.44 57.26
N GLN A 337 14.01 -46.56 57.69
CA GLN A 337 13.73 -45.18 58.09
C GLN A 337 13.83 -44.16 56.94
N ILE A 338 14.07 -44.61 55.71
CA ILE A 338 14.16 -43.73 54.54
C ILE A 338 12.81 -43.10 54.21
N LEU A 339 12.79 -41.79 53.93
CA LEU A 339 11.57 -41.09 53.55
C LEU A 339 11.26 -41.31 52.06
N PRO A 340 10.04 -41.73 51.70
CA PRO A 340 9.62 -41.75 50.30
C PRO A 340 9.53 -40.32 49.74
N PRO A 341 9.61 -40.13 48.41
CA PRO A 341 9.62 -38.83 47.76
C PRO A 341 8.54 -37.85 48.25
N GLU A 342 7.31 -38.31 48.46
CA GLU A 342 6.17 -37.50 48.89
C GLU A 342 6.31 -36.97 50.32
N GLU A 343 6.89 -37.76 51.24
CA GLU A 343 7.07 -37.38 52.63
C GLU A 343 8.26 -36.42 52.81
N ILE A 344 9.25 -36.42 51.91
CA ILE A 344 10.40 -35.50 51.95
C ILE A 344 9.91 -34.04 51.91
N ALA A 345 9.02 -33.71 50.97
CA ALA A 345 8.48 -32.34 50.85
C ALA A 345 7.66 -31.94 52.09
N LYS A 346 6.90 -32.88 52.66
CA LYS A 346 6.11 -32.65 53.88
C LYS A 346 7.00 -32.41 55.10
N LYS A 347 8.06 -33.20 55.27
CA LYS A 347 9.03 -33.05 56.36
C LYS A 347 9.84 -31.76 56.24
N TYR A 348 10.24 -31.35 55.03
CA TYR A 348 10.83 -30.03 54.81
C TYR A 348 9.88 -28.89 55.17
N ARG A 349 8.58 -29.01 54.85
CA ARG A 349 7.57 -28.01 55.24
C ARG A 349 7.44 -27.91 56.76
N GLU A 350 7.40 -29.05 57.46
CA GLU A 350 7.41 -29.09 58.93
C GLU A 350 8.67 -28.43 59.51
N ALA A 351 9.85 -28.73 58.93
CA ALA A 351 11.12 -28.12 59.33
C ALA A 351 11.12 -26.59 59.16
N ILE A 352 10.69 -26.09 58.00
CA ILE A 352 10.60 -24.65 57.71
C ILE A 352 9.63 -23.95 58.66
N VAL A 353 8.47 -24.55 58.95
CA VAL A 353 7.51 -24.02 59.93
C VAL A 353 8.10 -24.01 61.35
N HIS A 354 8.98 -24.94 61.68
CA HIS A 354 9.67 -24.92 62.96
C HIS A 354 10.75 -23.84 63.02
N TYR A 355 11.49 -23.62 61.93
CA TYR A 355 12.47 -22.51 61.84
C TYR A 355 11.79 -21.15 61.91
N SER A 356 10.64 -20.96 61.26
CA SER A 356 9.91 -19.68 61.23
C SER A 356 9.39 -19.25 62.61
N LYS A 357 9.34 -20.14 63.60
CA LYS A 357 9.01 -19.80 65.00
C LYS A 357 10.12 -18.99 65.67
N HIS A 358 11.34 -19.00 65.14
CA HIS A 358 12.51 -18.36 65.71
C HIS A 358 13.01 -17.23 64.78
N LYS A 359 12.82 -15.97 65.19
CA LYS A 359 13.18 -14.78 64.39
C LYS A 359 14.66 -14.77 63.93
N ASN A 360 15.57 -15.28 64.77
CA ASN A 360 17.00 -15.31 64.49
C ASN A 360 17.44 -16.52 63.64
N ALA A 361 16.51 -17.40 63.25
CA ALA A 361 16.75 -18.56 62.39
C ALA A 361 16.33 -18.34 60.93
N GLY A 362 16.00 -17.10 60.52
CA GLY A 362 15.55 -16.81 59.16
C GLY A 362 16.56 -17.17 58.05
N VAL A 363 17.86 -17.19 58.38
CA VAL A 363 18.91 -17.66 57.45
C VAL A 363 18.74 -19.15 57.17
N ILE A 364 18.56 -19.96 58.22
CA ILE A 364 18.32 -21.40 58.12
C ILE A 364 16.99 -21.67 57.39
N GLU A 365 15.94 -20.91 57.71
CA GLU A 365 14.65 -21.00 57.04
C GLU A 365 14.76 -20.76 55.53
N THR A 366 15.55 -19.75 55.13
CA THR A 366 15.78 -19.41 53.72
C THR A 366 16.51 -20.52 52.99
N GLU A 367 17.61 -21.03 53.56
CA GLU A 367 18.40 -22.10 52.95
C GLU A 367 17.63 -23.43 52.88
N ALA A 368 16.88 -23.79 53.93
CA ALA A 368 16.03 -24.97 53.92
C ALA A 368 14.95 -24.88 52.84
N SER A 369 14.38 -23.69 52.62
CA SER A 369 13.43 -23.44 51.54
C SER A 369 14.06 -23.63 50.15
N PHE A 370 15.29 -23.14 49.93
CA PHE A 370 16.01 -23.36 48.67
C PHE A 370 16.37 -24.82 48.42
N LYS A 371 16.81 -25.56 49.46
CA LYS A 371 17.05 -27.01 49.37
C LYS A 371 15.76 -27.74 49.00
N ALA A 372 14.67 -27.45 49.71
CA ALA A 372 13.36 -28.04 49.44
C ALA A 372 12.88 -27.75 48.00
N THR A 373 13.06 -26.51 47.52
CA THR A 373 12.76 -26.15 46.12
C THR A 373 13.58 -26.96 45.13
N ARG A 374 14.91 -27.08 45.32
CA ARG A 374 15.78 -27.87 44.42
C ARG A 374 15.35 -29.34 44.36
N ILE A 375 14.99 -29.93 45.50
CA ILE A 375 14.46 -31.30 45.56
C ILE A 375 13.12 -31.40 44.84
N SER A 376 12.20 -30.45 45.05
CA SER A 376 10.92 -30.44 44.35
C SER A 376 11.06 -30.26 42.84
N ILE A 377 12.08 -29.54 42.36
CA ILE A 377 12.40 -29.43 40.93
C ILE A 377 12.83 -30.80 40.38
N GLU A 378 13.72 -31.52 41.06
CA GLU A 378 14.15 -32.87 40.67
C GLU A 378 12.97 -33.86 40.65
N GLN A 379 12.06 -33.75 41.63
CA GLN A 379 10.84 -34.55 41.69
C GLN A 379 9.78 -34.14 40.66
N ASN A 380 10.03 -33.13 39.81
CA ASN A 380 9.08 -32.55 38.87
C ASN A 380 7.80 -31.97 39.52
N CYS A 381 7.85 -31.60 40.79
CA CYS A 381 6.75 -31.05 41.59
C CYS A 381 6.76 -29.51 41.61
N THR A 382 6.45 -28.88 40.46
CA THR A 382 6.59 -27.43 40.24
C THR A 382 5.77 -26.56 41.21
N LEU A 383 4.54 -26.98 41.58
CA LEU A 383 3.70 -26.24 42.53
C LEU A 383 4.29 -26.23 43.95
N GLN A 384 4.88 -27.35 44.37
CA GLN A 384 5.55 -27.44 45.67
C GLN A 384 6.81 -26.57 45.68
N ALA A 385 7.63 -26.64 44.62
CA ALA A 385 8.80 -25.79 44.43
C ALA A 385 8.46 -24.30 44.56
N ALA A 386 7.38 -23.85 43.89
CA ALA A 386 6.91 -22.48 43.96
C ALA A 386 6.40 -22.08 45.35
N SER A 387 5.76 -23.01 46.08
CA SER A 387 5.26 -22.74 47.44
C SER A 387 6.39 -22.44 48.43
N PHE A 388 7.51 -23.16 48.35
CA PHE A 388 8.69 -22.93 49.20
C PHE A 388 9.33 -21.57 48.91
N LEU A 389 9.45 -21.17 47.63
CA LEU A 389 10.06 -19.88 47.27
C LEU A 389 9.20 -18.66 47.62
N ASN A 390 7.86 -18.78 47.56
CA ASN A 390 6.99 -17.65 47.90
C ASN A 390 7.24 -17.16 49.33
N ASN A 391 7.48 -18.07 50.28
CA ASN A 391 7.76 -17.72 51.68
C ASN A 391 9.11 -17.03 51.82
N VAL A 392 10.11 -17.44 51.03
CA VAL A 392 11.44 -16.85 51.06
C VAL A 392 11.39 -15.36 50.80
N VAL A 393 10.56 -14.84 49.89
CA VAL A 393 10.52 -13.40 49.58
C VAL A 393 10.15 -12.53 50.80
N PHE A 394 9.41 -13.10 51.77
CA PHE A 394 8.92 -12.37 52.95
C PHE A 394 9.83 -12.49 54.18
N ILE A 395 10.86 -13.35 54.15
CA ILE A 395 11.79 -13.50 55.27
C ILE A 395 12.64 -12.22 55.38
N ASN A 396 12.40 -11.45 56.43
CA ASN A 396 13.11 -10.20 56.70
C ASN A 396 14.46 -10.49 57.37
N LEU A 397 15.54 -10.43 56.58
CA LEU A 397 16.91 -10.58 57.05
C LEU A 397 17.62 -9.22 56.98
N ASN A 398 18.41 -8.91 58.00
CA ASN A 398 19.28 -7.73 57.96
C ASN A 398 20.56 -8.09 57.18
N ILE A 399 20.43 -8.08 55.85
CA ILE A 399 21.50 -8.42 54.89
C ILE A 399 21.92 -7.20 54.08
N SER A 400 23.18 -7.19 53.65
CA SER A 400 23.77 -6.17 52.77
C SER A 400 23.07 -6.12 51.41
N GLU A 401 23.25 -5.03 50.65
CA GLU A 401 22.67 -4.95 49.29
C GLU A 401 23.26 -6.01 48.35
N HIS A 402 24.54 -6.38 48.52
CA HIS A 402 25.17 -7.46 47.74
C HIS A 402 24.48 -8.81 47.97
N GLU A 403 24.24 -9.18 49.22
CA GLU A 403 23.52 -10.42 49.56
C GLU A 403 22.07 -10.38 49.07
N LYS A 404 21.42 -9.22 49.02
CA LYS A 404 20.09 -9.08 48.41
C LYS A 404 20.12 -9.35 46.91
N ILE A 405 21.14 -8.85 46.21
CA ILE A 405 21.34 -9.10 44.77
C ILE A 405 21.48 -10.61 44.53
N GLU A 406 22.35 -11.28 45.29
CA GLU A 406 22.57 -12.72 45.18
C GLU A 406 21.30 -13.53 45.47
N ARG A 407 20.55 -13.15 46.51
CA ARG A 407 19.25 -13.75 46.86
C ARG A 407 18.25 -13.68 45.71
N PHE A 408 18.08 -12.49 45.13
CA PHE A 408 17.11 -12.28 44.05
C PHE A 408 17.55 -12.94 42.75
N THR A 409 18.85 -12.99 42.48
CA THR A 409 19.42 -13.71 41.33
C THR A 409 19.17 -15.21 41.47
N THR A 410 19.46 -15.79 42.64
CA THR A 410 19.18 -17.21 42.93
C THR A 410 17.68 -17.53 42.84
N LEU A 411 16.82 -16.65 43.37
CA LEU A 411 15.36 -16.79 43.20
C LEU A 411 14.96 -16.82 41.72
N SER A 412 15.57 -15.95 40.90
CA SER A 412 15.31 -15.88 39.47
C SER A 412 15.71 -17.18 38.75
N GLU A 413 16.88 -17.71 39.05
CA GLU A 413 17.38 -18.98 38.51
C GLU A 413 16.46 -20.15 38.88
N LEU A 414 16.06 -20.26 40.15
CA LEU A 414 15.16 -21.33 40.60
C LEU A 414 13.78 -21.21 39.95
N PHE A 415 13.18 -20.02 39.88
CA PHE A 415 11.90 -19.82 39.16
C PHE A 415 12.03 -20.16 37.67
N THR A 416 13.18 -19.89 37.05
CA THR A 416 13.46 -20.24 35.65
C THR A 416 13.55 -21.76 35.47
N ALA A 417 14.20 -22.46 36.40
CA ALA A 417 14.42 -23.91 36.32
C ALA A 417 13.12 -24.73 36.20
N PHE A 418 12.02 -24.29 36.84
CA PHE A 418 10.70 -24.94 36.70
C PHE A 418 9.69 -24.14 35.85
N GLY A 419 10.15 -23.18 35.04
CA GLY A 419 9.35 -22.54 33.99
C GLY A 419 8.51 -21.33 34.40
N PHE A 420 8.66 -20.81 35.62
CA PHE A 420 7.92 -19.64 36.11
C PHE A 420 8.61 -18.32 35.72
N THR A 421 8.74 -18.09 34.42
CA THR A 421 9.54 -17.00 33.83
C THR A 421 9.14 -15.59 34.29
N ARG A 422 7.85 -15.33 34.54
CA ARG A 422 7.41 -14.02 35.05
C ARG A 422 7.93 -13.72 36.45
N LYS A 423 7.87 -14.71 37.35
CA LYS A 423 8.41 -14.55 38.72
C LYS A 423 9.93 -14.41 38.68
N ALA A 424 10.59 -15.16 37.78
CA ALA A 424 12.01 -15.02 37.55
C ALA A 424 12.39 -13.60 37.12
N SER A 425 11.72 -13.04 36.11
CA SER A 425 11.93 -11.66 35.66
C SER A 425 11.66 -10.62 36.75
N PHE A 426 10.65 -10.85 37.60
CA PHE A 426 10.39 -9.97 38.73
C PHE A 426 11.55 -9.95 39.72
N CYS A 427 12.07 -11.11 40.11
CA CYS A 427 13.25 -11.20 40.97
C CYS A 427 14.49 -10.58 40.31
N LEU A 428 14.68 -10.81 39.01
CA LEU A 428 15.83 -10.25 38.28
C LEU A 428 15.77 -8.71 38.20
N ARG A 429 14.59 -8.14 37.98
CA ARG A 429 14.36 -6.69 38.03
C ARG A 429 14.64 -6.15 39.44
N LEU A 430 14.22 -6.85 40.50
CA LEU A 430 14.56 -6.46 41.87
C LEU A 430 16.08 -6.49 42.09
N ALA A 431 16.79 -7.53 41.66
CA ALA A 431 18.25 -7.60 41.71
C ALA A 431 18.90 -6.40 40.99
N ALA A 432 18.43 -6.09 39.77
CA ALA A 432 18.91 -4.96 38.98
C ALA A 432 18.80 -3.62 39.75
N THR A 433 17.64 -3.35 40.35
CA THR A 433 17.44 -2.11 41.12
C THR A 433 18.32 -2.02 42.36
N ARG A 434 18.76 -3.16 42.94
CA ARG A 434 19.66 -3.18 44.10
C ARG A 434 21.08 -2.76 43.74
N HIS A 435 21.53 -3.01 42.51
CA HIS A 435 22.82 -2.51 42.04
C HIS A 435 22.93 -0.98 42.08
N VAL A 436 21.81 -0.26 41.98
CA VAL A 436 21.76 1.21 41.93
C VAL A 436 21.01 1.83 43.11
N SER A 437 20.78 1.02 44.14
CA SER A 437 20.15 1.44 45.41
C SER A 437 21.00 2.49 46.12
N GLN A 438 20.36 3.46 46.79
CA GLN A 438 21.06 4.48 47.58
C GLN A 438 21.91 3.89 48.71
N ASN A 439 21.57 2.67 49.16
CA ASN A 439 22.30 1.95 50.21
C ASN A 439 23.50 1.16 49.67
N ASN A 440 23.72 1.12 48.35
CA ASN A 440 24.87 0.45 47.76
C ASN A 440 26.03 1.48 47.61
N PRO A 441 27.17 1.28 48.29
CA PRO A 441 28.31 2.21 48.19
C PRO A 441 28.91 2.29 46.78
N ASN A 442 28.77 1.23 45.97
CA ASN A 442 29.33 1.15 44.61
C ASN A 442 28.21 0.88 43.59
N PRO A 443 27.50 1.91 43.12
CA PRO A 443 26.39 1.72 42.18
C PRO A 443 26.88 1.25 40.80
N ASP A 444 26.29 0.18 40.28
CA ASP A 444 26.63 -0.40 38.97
C ASP A 444 25.44 -0.31 38.00
N TRP A 445 25.44 0.73 37.18
CA TRP A 445 24.38 0.95 36.19
C TRP A 445 24.45 -0.01 35.00
N GLN A 446 25.62 -0.56 34.68
CA GLN A 446 25.80 -1.51 33.58
C GLN A 446 25.14 -2.85 33.93
N GLN A 447 25.37 -3.36 35.14
CA GLN A 447 24.74 -4.60 35.59
C GLN A 447 23.23 -4.41 35.80
N CYS A 448 22.81 -3.25 36.31
CA CYS A 448 21.40 -2.88 36.39
C CYS A 448 20.72 -2.98 35.00
N TYR A 449 21.31 -2.38 33.96
CA TYR A 449 20.80 -2.46 32.59
C TYR A 449 20.77 -3.89 32.06
N ASN A 450 21.85 -4.66 32.21
CA ASN A 450 21.96 -6.03 31.72
C ASN A 450 20.90 -6.95 32.34
N LEU A 451 20.71 -6.88 33.67
CA LEU A 451 19.71 -7.68 34.38
C LEU A 451 18.27 -7.26 34.02
N MET A 452 18.00 -5.97 33.80
CA MET A 452 16.70 -5.51 33.30
C MET A 452 16.41 -6.01 31.88
N LEU A 453 17.43 -6.05 31.01
CA LEU A 453 17.32 -6.58 29.66
C LEU A 453 16.95 -8.08 29.68
N GLN A 454 17.62 -8.85 30.54
CA GLN A 454 17.31 -10.27 30.76
C GLN A 454 15.91 -10.48 31.37
N ALA A 455 15.38 -9.51 32.11
CA ALA A 455 14.05 -9.57 32.69
C ALA A 455 12.92 -9.34 31.65
N ALA A 456 13.19 -8.66 30.53
CA ALA A 456 12.17 -8.27 29.55
C ALA A 456 11.33 -9.44 28.98
N PRO A 457 11.92 -10.58 28.56
CA PRO A 457 11.14 -11.68 27.97
C PRO A 457 10.08 -12.29 28.89
N GLY A 458 10.35 -12.41 30.20
CA GLY A 458 9.37 -12.95 31.16
C GLY A 458 8.21 -11.99 31.46
N LEU A 459 8.34 -10.70 31.08
CA LEU A 459 7.24 -9.72 31.06
C LEU A 459 6.54 -9.65 29.70
N LYS A 460 6.84 -10.60 28.80
CA LYS A 460 6.35 -10.64 27.41
C LYS A 460 6.69 -9.37 26.62
N LEU A 461 7.81 -8.73 26.98
CA LEU A 461 8.35 -7.59 26.27
C LEU A 461 9.48 -8.06 25.34
N SER A 462 9.28 -7.89 24.04
CA SER A 462 10.36 -7.99 23.04
C SER A 462 10.81 -6.59 22.67
N LEU A 463 12.11 -6.35 22.58
CA LEU A 463 12.65 -5.06 22.13
C LEU A 463 12.67 -4.93 20.59
N ASP A 464 12.09 -5.91 19.88
CA ASP A 464 11.76 -5.79 18.47
C ASP A 464 10.35 -5.22 18.30
N PRO A 465 10.19 -4.00 17.71
CA PRO A 465 8.87 -3.44 17.45
C PRO A 465 7.96 -4.34 16.61
N VAL A 466 8.53 -5.17 15.72
CA VAL A 466 7.75 -6.08 14.86
C VAL A 466 7.10 -7.21 15.66
N GLU A 467 7.74 -7.65 16.75
CA GLU A 467 7.21 -8.66 17.65
C GLU A 467 6.20 -8.09 18.68
N MET A 468 5.99 -6.76 18.68
CA MET A 468 5.10 -6.02 19.58
C MET A 468 3.96 -5.29 18.82
N PRO A 469 3.05 -6.02 18.15
CA PRO A 469 1.92 -5.40 17.45
C PRO A 469 0.94 -4.74 18.42
N SER A 470 0.27 -3.67 17.97
CA SER A 470 -0.74 -2.91 18.73
C SER A 470 -2.00 -3.72 19.09
N ASP A 471 -2.30 -4.78 18.32
CA ASP A 471 -3.58 -5.50 18.39
C ASP A 471 -3.57 -6.73 19.32
N GLY A 472 -2.93 -6.63 20.49
CA GLY A 472 -2.93 -7.74 21.44
C GLY A 472 -2.49 -7.38 22.85
N LEU A 473 -3.26 -7.83 23.85
CA LEU A 473 -2.89 -7.78 25.26
C LEU A 473 -1.74 -8.78 25.54
N ARG A 474 -0.52 -8.47 25.10
CA ARG A 474 0.69 -9.23 25.44
C ARG A 474 1.25 -8.71 26.76
N GLY A 475 0.94 -9.40 27.86
CA GLY A 475 1.49 -9.05 29.18
C GLY A 475 0.78 -7.89 29.85
N TRP A 476 1.50 -7.13 30.68
CA TRP A 476 0.96 -6.01 31.46
C TRP A 476 1.59 -4.70 30.99
N PRO A 477 0.88 -3.88 30.21
CA PRO A 477 1.43 -2.65 29.63
C PRO A 477 2.06 -1.70 30.65
N THR A 478 1.44 -1.52 31.82
CA THR A 478 1.98 -0.68 32.89
C THR A 478 3.37 -1.14 33.37
N LEU A 479 3.57 -2.46 33.52
CA LEU A 479 4.87 -3.01 33.94
C LEU A 479 5.91 -2.93 32.82
N GLN A 480 5.49 -3.07 31.56
CA GLN A 480 6.36 -2.95 30.40
C GLN A 480 6.84 -1.51 30.21
N ILE A 481 5.92 -0.53 30.29
CA ILE A 481 6.24 0.90 30.28
C ILE A 481 7.26 1.22 31.38
N GLN A 482 7.00 0.76 32.60
CA GLN A 482 7.89 0.99 33.73
C GLN A 482 9.29 0.37 33.50
N LEU A 483 9.38 -0.86 32.98
CA LEU A 483 10.68 -1.48 32.69
C LEU A 483 11.43 -0.72 31.59
N ILE A 484 10.75 -0.29 30.51
CA ILE A 484 11.38 0.49 29.44
C ILE A 484 11.88 1.84 29.97
N GLN A 485 11.10 2.51 30.82
CA GLN A 485 11.53 3.74 31.48
C GLN A 485 12.76 3.52 32.38
N GLU A 486 12.81 2.43 33.14
CA GLU A 486 13.98 2.04 33.94
C GLU A 486 15.20 1.77 33.04
N LEU A 487 15.03 1.08 31.91
CA LEU A 487 16.09 0.88 30.91
C LEU A 487 16.60 2.21 30.33
N VAL A 488 15.72 3.18 30.08
CA VAL A 488 16.11 4.52 29.63
C VAL A 488 16.91 5.24 30.70
N VAL A 489 16.50 5.17 31.97
CA VAL A 489 17.24 5.77 33.08
C VAL A 489 18.61 5.12 33.23
N ALA A 490 18.70 3.79 33.18
CA ALA A 490 19.95 3.07 33.26
C ALA A 490 20.90 3.43 32.11
N ALA A 491 20.40 3.44 30.87
CA ALA A 491 21.17 3.84 29.69
C ALA A 491 21.73 5.27 29.78
N LYS A 492 20.94 6.23 30.28
CA LYS A 492 21.40 7.60 30.53
C LYS A 492 22.52 7.66 31.56
N ARG A 493 22.39 6.92 32.66
CA ARG A 493 23.37 6.90 33.76
C ARG A 493 24.65 6.18 33.38
N MET A 494 24.58 5.22 32.46
CA MET A 494 25.75 4.59 31.82
C MET A 494 26.49 5.51 30.84
N GLY A 495 25.94 6.69 30.52
CA GLY A 495 26.53 7.60 29.53
C GLY A 495 26.35 7.13 28.08
N ASN A 496 25.35 6.28 27.81
CA ASN A 496 25.03 5.82 26.45
C ASN A 496 23.70 6.44 25.96
N PRO A 497 23.75 7.67 25.40
CA PRO A 497 22.55 8.37 24.94
C PRO A 497 21.87 7.67 23.76
N ALA A 498 22.62 6.94 22.91
CA ALA A 498 22.06 6.20 21.78
C ALA A 498 21.06 5.13 22.22
N LEU A 499 21.38 4.38 23.28
CA LEU A 499 20.46 3.40 23.87
C LEU A 499 19.25 4.06 24.54
N ALA A 500 19.46 5.19 25.21
CA ALA A 500 18.36 5.94 25.83
C ALA A 500 17.38 6.48 24.77
N THR A 501 17.90 7.04 23.66
CA THR A 501 17.07 7.46 22.52
C THR A 501 16.34 6.26 21.92
N ARG A 502 17.03 5.13 21.70
CA ARG A 502 16.43 3.90 21.15
C ARG A 502 15.26 3.39 21.98
N HIS A 503 15.46 3.23 23.29
CA HIS A 503 14.42 2.71 24.20
C HIS A 503 13.25 3.68 24.34
N MET A 504 13.50 4.98 24.29
CA MET A 504 12.43 6.00 24.30
C MET A 504 11.64 6.04 22.98
N THR A 505 12.33 5.90 21.83
CA THR A 505 11.65 5.73 20.53
C THR A 505 10.81 4.46 20.52
N PHE A 506 11.35 3.36 21.04
CA PHE A 506 10.64 2.09 21.18
C PHE A 506 9.37 2.25 22.05
N LEU A 507 9.47 2.91 23.21
CA LEU A 507 8.33 3.19 24.10
C LEU A 507 7.20 3.92 23.37
N LEU A 508 7.53 5.02 22.67
CA LEU A 508 6.53 5.81 21.94
C LEU A 508 5.97 5.07 20.72
N GLN A 509 6.74 4.17 20.11
CA GLN A 509 6.27 3.38 18.97
C GLN A 509 5.29 2.28 19.40
N THR A 510 5.62 1.50 20.44
CA THR A 510 4.87 0.27 20.77
C THR A 510 3.86 0.45 21.91
N MET A 511 4.09 1.37 22.84
CA MET A 511 3.25 1.53 24.05
C MET A 511 2.33 2.76 23.98
N TYR A 512 2.28 3.49 22.86
CA TYR A 512 1.55 4.75 22.73
C TYR A 512 0.10 4.67 23.20
N ASP A 513 -0.64 3.67 22.73
CA ASP A 513 -2.06 3.52 23.01
C ASP A 513 -2.36 3.15 24.47
N HIS A 514 -1.35 2.65 25.20
CA HIS A 514 -1.45 2.30 26.62
C HIS A 514 -1.03 3.44 27.56
N MET A 515 -0.48 4.54 27.04
CA MET A 515 -0.07 5.71 27.83
C MET A 515 -1.20 6.75 27.91
N SER A 516 -1.31 7.41 29.05
CA SER A 516 -2.17 8.59 29.23
C SER A 516 -1.68 9.79 28.42
N PRO A 517 -2.54 10.78 28.10
CA PRO A 517 -2.12 11.98 27.37
C PRO A 517 -0.96 12.74 28.02
N THR A 518 -0.91 12.76 29.36
CA THR A 518 0.19 13.36 30.13
C THR A 518 1.49 12.59 29.95
N GLU A 519 1.47 11.26 30.07
CA GLU A 519 2.65 10.41 29.87
C GLU A 519 3.17 10.48 28.43
N ARG A 520 2.27 10.58 27.44
CA ARG A 520 2.64 10.77 26.01
C ARG A 520 3.39 12.08 25.81
N LYS A 521 2.89 13.17 26.39
CA LYS A 521 3.53 14.49 26.34
C LYS A 521 4.91 14.45 26.99
N GLU A 522 5.01 13.94 28.21
CA GLU A 522 6.26 13.85 28.96
C GLU A 522 7.29 12.96 28.25
N SER A 523 6.88 11.80 27.73
CA SER A 523 7.76 10.87 27.00
C SER A 523 8.24 11.47 25.68
N ALA A 524 7.39 12.20 24.95
CA ALA A 524 7.79 12.89 23.71
C ALA A 524 8.79 14.02 23.97
N LEU A 525 8.57 14.83 25.02
CA LEU A 525 9.54 15.86 25.44
C LEU A 525 10.84 15.23 25.94
N GLN A 526 10.76 14.12 26.66
CA GLN A 526 11.93 13.38 27.09
C GLN A 526 12.71 12.81 25.89
N LEU A 527 12.03 12.28 24.87
CA LEU A 527 12.68 11.83 23.64
C LEU A 527 13.44 12.97 22.98
N GLN A 528 12.79 14.14 22.83
CA GLN A 528 13.38 15.33 22.23
C GLN A 528 14.62 15.82 23.01
N ALA A 529 14.60 15.75 24.35
CA ALA A 529 15.74 16.14 25.16
C ALA A 529 16.92 15.16 25.05
N VAL A 530 16.66 13.85 24.93
CA VAL A 530 17.72 12.83 24.83
C VAL A 530 18.31 12.76 23.43
N SER A 531 17.47 12.95 22.40
CA SER A 531 17.92 12.95 21.01
C SER A 531 18.83 14.13 20.66
N GLN A 532 18.79 15.23 21.43
CA GLN A 532 19.78 16.32 21.33
C GLN A 532 21.22 15.88 21.64
N GLN A 533 21.41 14.84 22.47
CA GLN A 533 22.74 14.29 22.77
C GLN A 533 23.19 13.30 21.70
N CYS A 534 22.26 12.49 21.17
CA CYS A 534 22.52 11.52 20.12
C CYS A 534 21.26 11.28 19.30
N GLU A 535 21.31 11.67 18.03
CA GLU A 535 20.20 11.48 17.09
C GLU A 535 19.82 10.00 16.98
N GLY A 536 18.51 9.73 16.97
CA GLY A 536 18.01 8.37 16.77
C GLY A 536 18.17 7.95 15.32
N ALA A 537 19.00 6.93 15.05
CA ALA A 537 19.17 6.37 13.71
C ALA A 537 18.31 5.12 13.49
N PRO A 538 17.80 4.83 12.28
CA PRO A 538 17.00 3.64 11.98
C PRO A 538 17.87 2.38 11.74
N VAL A 539 18.92 2.19 12.54
CA VAL A 539 19.92 1.10 12.41
C VAL A 539 19.98 0.30 13.72
N PRO A 540 20.15 -1.04 13.70
CA PRO A 540 20.33 -1.82 14.92
C PRO A 540 21.53 -1.34 15.75
N LEU A 541 21.44 -1.42 17.07
CA LEU A 541 22.55 -1.14 17.99
C LEU A 541 23.13 -2.46 18.50
N VAL A 542 24.45 -2.62 18.49
CA VAL A 542 25.14 -3.80 19.01
C VAL A 542 25.76 -3.46 20.36
N LEU A 543 25.43 -4.22 21.39
CA LEU A 543 26.02 -4.09 22.73
C LEU A 543 27.34 -4.85 22.83
N ASP A 544 28.18 -4.50 23.81
CA ASP A 544 29.45 -5.20 24.09
C ASP A 544 29.26 -6.70 24.42
N SER A 545 28.07 -7.08 24.87
CA SER A 545 27.67 -8.47 25.10
C SER A 545 27.40 -9.27 23.82
N GLY A 546 27.44 -8.63 22.64
CA GLY A 546 27.03 -9.20 21.35
C GLY A 546 25.52 -9.17 21.10
N MET A 547 24.70 -8.69 22.04
CA MET A 547 23.26 -8.55 21.84
C MET A 547 22.93 -7.38 20.90
N VAL A 548 22.05 -7.64 19.94
CA VAL A 548 21.58 -6.64 18.97
C VAL A 548 20.22 -6.09 19.40
N ILE A 549 20.13 -4.78 19.61
CA ILE A 549 18.88 -4.04 19.84
C ILE A 549 18.32 -3.60 18.49
N PRO A 550 17.12 -4.08 18.08
CA PRO A 550 16.52 -3.73 16.79
C PRO A 550 16.22 -2.23 16.64
N PRO A 551 16.09 -1.73 15.39
CA PRO A 551 15.76 -0.34 15.13
C PRO A 551 14.28 -0.05 15.42
N ALA A 552 14.02 0.90 16.32
CA ALA A 552 12.71 1.53 16.52
C ALA A 552 12.51 2.74 15.61
N ASN A 553 11.29 2.93 15.09
CA ASN A 553 10.88 4.00 14.18
C ASN A 553 9.55 4.62 14.64
N LEU A 554 9.39 5.93 14.59
CA LEU A 554 8.15 6.61 14.97
C LEU A 554 7.08 6.48 13.85
N THR A 555 6.50 5.28 13.70
CA THR A 555 5.47 4.99 12.68
C THR A 555 4.10 5.61 12.98
N ASN A 556 3.89 6.03 14.22
CA ASN A 556 2.66 6.64 14.73
C ASN A 556 2.78 8.14 15.01
N ILE A 557 3.97 8.74 14.86
CA ILE A 557 4.23 10.17 15.12
C ILE A 557 5.09 10.73 13.96
N PRO A 558 4.48 11.37 12.94
CA PRO A 558 3.04 11.60 12.78
C PRO A 558 2.27 10.33 12.36
N LYS A 559 0.97 10.27 12.68
CA LYS A 559 0.10 9.17 12.30
C LYS A 559 -0.35 9.34 10.85
N THR A 560 -0.17 8.30 10.03
CA THR A 560 -0.57 8.31 8.62
C THR A 560 -1.98 7.75 8.47
N LYS A 561 -2.90 8.52 7.87
CA LYS A 561 -4.30 8.10 7.63
C LYS A 561 -4.53 7.50 6.25
N SER A 562 -3.87 8.05 5.23
CA SER A 562 -3.93 7.56 3.85
C SER A 562 -2.60 7.78 3.14
N PHE A 563 -2.32 6.92 2.16
CA PHE A 563 -1.14 6.97 1.31
C PHE A 563 -1.51 6.48 -0.08
N THR A 564 -1.42 7.36 -1.09
CA THR A 564 -1.85 7.09 -2.46
C THR A 564 -0.87 7.70 -3.47
N LEU A 565 -0.39 6.88 -4.40
CA LEU A 565 0.39 7.35 -5.55
C LEU A 565 -0.53 8.16 -6.47
N LYS A 566 -0.02 9.27 -7.01
CA LYS A 566 -0.73 10.06 -8.02
C LYS A 566 -0.26 9.63 -9.42
N ASN A 567 -1.22 9.48 -10.33
CA ASN A 567 -0.90 9.36 -11.75
C ASN A 567 -0.39 10.73 -12.25
N LEU A 568 0.40 10.71 -13.33
CA LEU A 568 0.86 11.94 -13.99
C LEU A 568 -0.34 12.77 -14.47
N GLN A 569 -0.12 14.07 -14.66
CA GLN A 569 -1.12 14.93 -15.30
C GLN A 569 -1.54 14.31 -16.64
N PRO A 570 -2.83 14.35 -17.03
CA PRO A 570 -3.32 13.62 -18.20
C PRO A 570 -2.46 13.82 -19.47
N HIS A 571 -2.05 15.06 -19.76
CA HIS A 571 -1.19 15.40 -20.91
C HIS A 571 0.27 14.89 -20.84
N LEU A 572 0.74 14.45 -19.67
CA LEU A 572 2.06 13.86 -19.45
C LEU A 572 2.03 12.33 -19.35
N GLN A 573 0.85 11.72 -19.29
CA GLN A 573 0.70 10.27 -19.17
C GLN A 573 1.21 9.56 -20.43
N PRO A 574 2.05 8.52 -20.28
CA PRO A 574 2.51 7.73 -21.41
C PRO A 574 1.39 6.82 -21.93
N GLN A 575 1.22 6.80 -23.25
CA GLN A 575 0.29 5.92 -23.95
C GLN A 575 1.06 5.02 -24.91
N LYS A 576 0.62 3.77 -25.07
CA LYS A 576 1.27 2.83 -25.98
C LYS A 576 0.84 3.13 -27.42
N ILE A 577 1.80 3.24 -28.33
CA ILE A 577 1.56 3.39 -29.76
C ILE A 577 1.04 2.05 -30.27
N GLU A 578 -0.24 1.98 -30.65
CA GLU A 578 -0.80 0.80 -31.30
C GLU A 578 -0.07 0.56 -32.64
N ARG A 579 0.81 -0.44 -32.68
CA ARG A 579 1.30 -0.98 -33.95
C ARG A 579 0.23 -1.94 -34.46
N ILE A 580 -0.30 -1.66 -35.66
CA ILE A 580 -1.09 -2.63 -36.42
C ILE A 580 -0.21 -3.88 -36.52
N LYS A 581 -0.64 -4.97 -35.86
CA LYS A 581 0.01 -6.27 -36.07
C LYS A 581 -0.28 -6.66 -37.52
N GLU A 582 0.77 -6.81 -38.32
CA GLU A 582 0.67 -7.56 -39.57
C GLU A 582 0.35 -9.01 -39.17
N ASP A 583 -0.93 -9.37 -39.24
CA ASP A 583 -1.41 -10.73 -39.02
C ASP A 583 -0.95 -11.60 -40.20
N HIS A 584 0.26 -12.15 -40.11
CA HIS A 584 0.68 -13.25 -40.97
C HIS A 584 0.12 -14.56 -40.42
N GLY A 585 -1.10 -14.91 -40.82
CA GLY A 585 -1.71 -16.22 -40.55
C GLY A 585 -2.96 -16.47 -41.41
N PRO A 586 -3.14 -17.66 -42.02
CA PRO A 586 -4.20 -17.93 -43.01
C PRO A 586 -5.57 -18.29 -42.38
N PHE A 587 -5.79 -17.98 -41.10
CA PHE A 587 -7.02 -18.37 -40.38
C PHE A 587 -7.85 -17.14 -40.00
N LEU A 588 -8.79 -16.80 -40.89
CA LEU A 588 -9.96 -15.99 -40.57
C LEU A 588 -10.96 -16.86 -39.78
N PHE A 589 -11.46 -16.33 -38.66
CA PHE A 589 -12.41 -16.89 -37.67
C PHE A 589 -11.80 -17.55 -36.41
N THR A 590 -11.54 -16.72 -35.39
CA THR A 590 -11.86 -17.12 -34.00
C THR A 590 -12.35 -15.90 -33.21
N PRO A 591 -13.66 -15.74 -32.96
CA PRO A 591 -14.18 -14.75 -32.03
C PRO A 591 -14.14 -15.32 -30.60
N ILE A 592 -12.95 -15.54 -30.05
CA ILE A 592 -12.75 -15.85 -28.63
C ILE A 592 -11.44 -15.21 -28.17
N ASN A 593 -11.53 -14.28 -27.22
CA ASN A 593 -10.38 -13.73 -26.49
C ASN A 593 -9.60 -14.85 -25.80
N PHE A 594 -8.65 -15.48 -26.49
CA PHE A 594 -7.57 -16.25 -25.86
C PHE A 594 -6.48 -15.29 -25.37
N GLY A 595 -6.87 -14.45 -24.40
CA GLY A 595 -5.94 -13.78 -23.52
C GLY A 595 -5.39 -14.79 -22.54
N SER A 596 -4.26 -15.40 -22.90
CA SER A 596 -3.24 -16.02 -22.05
C SER A 596 -3.70 -16.58 -20.69
N LEU A 597 -3.67 -17.92 -20.57
CA LEU A 597 -3.60 -18.70 -19.34
C LEU A 597 -2.28 -18.49 -18.56
N GLU A 598 -1.68 -17.30 -18.65
CA GLU A 598 -0.82 -16.83 -17.58
C GLU A 598 -1.72 -16.51 -16.39
N ARG A 599 -1.65 -17.35 -15.36
CA ARG A 599 -2.11 -16.96 -14.03
C ARG A 599 -1.42 -15.66 -13.66
N LYS A 600 -2.05 -14.52 -13.94
CA LYS A 600 -1.72 -13.23 -13.33
C LYS A 600 -1.99 -13.39 -11.86
N ASN A 601 -0.98 -13.87 -11.14
CA ASN A 601 -0.80 -13.55 -9.75
C ASN A 601 -0.38 -12.07 -9.69
N THR A 602 -1.25 -11.17 -10.17
CA THR A 602 -1.06 -9.73 -10.00
C THR A 602 -1.16 -9.49 -8.50
N LEU A 603 0.01 -9.34 -7.88
CA LEU A 603 0.13 -8.74 -6.55
C LEU A 603 -0.76 -7.49 -6.56
N LYS A 604 -1.73 -7.42 -5.65
CA LYS A 604 -2.70 -6.30 -5.53
C LYS A 604 -2.04 -4.91 -5.42
N SER A 605 -0.72 -4.84 -5.24
CA SER A 605 0.10 -3.65 -5.09
C SER A 605 0.65 -3.03 -6.39
N LYS A 606 0.55 -3.68 -7.56
CA LYS A 606 1.04 -3.08 -8.83
C LYS A 606 0.01 -2.08 -9.37
N MET A 607 0.47 -0.87 -9.66
CA MET A 607 -0.32 0.19 -10.25
C MET A 607 -0.63 -0.11 -11.71
N ASP A 608 -1.81 0.33 -12.11
CA ASP A 608 -2.44 0.16 -13.42
C ASP A 608 -2.09 1.30 -14.41
N TYR A 609 -1.33 2.30 -13.94
CA TYR A 609 -0.73 3.36 -14.74
C TYR A 609 0.80 3.36 -14.62
N LEU A 610 1.45 4.10 -15.51
CA LEU A 610 2.90 4.14 -15.67
C LEU A 610 3.46 5.51 -15.29
N TRP A 611 4.72 5.54 -14.87
CA TRP A 611 5.50 6.76 -14.69
C TRP A 611 6.57 6.88 -15.77
N VAL A 612 7.16 8.06 -15.92
CA VAL A 612 8.12 8.36 -16.99
C VAL A 612 9.45 8.77 -16.36
N GLU A 613 10.55 8.22 -16.86
CA GLU A 613 11.91 8.61 -16.49
C GLU A 613 12.11 10.13 -16.64
N GLY A 614 12.71 10.76 -15.62
CA GLY A 614 12.99 12.20 -15.63
C GLY A 614 11.82 13.11 -15.24
N ASP A 615 10.59 12.57 -15.11
CA ASP A 615 9.43 13.34 -14.68
C ASP A 615 9.26 13.39 -13.16
N ILE A 616 8.59 14.44 -12.68
CA ILE A 616 8.25 14.56 -11.26
C ILE A 616 7.04 13.67 -11.00
N CYS A 617 7.24 12.69 -10.12
CA CYS A 617 6.20 11.79 -9.65
C CYS A 617 5.80 12.15 -8.23
N GLU A 618 4.51 12.15 -7.95
CA GLU A 618 3.96 12.59 -6.68
C GLU A 618 3.25 11.47 -5.92
N VAL A 619 3.36 11.52 -4.59
CA VAL A 619 2.61 10.68 -3.67
C VAL A 619 1.88 11.58 -2.69
N SER A 620 0.56 11.40 -2.61
CA SER A 620 -0.29 12.12 -1.67
C SER A 620 -0.50 11.30 -0.39
N MET A 621 -0.37 11.94 0.76
CA MET A 621 -0.64 11.32 2.06
C MET A 621 -1.38 12.27 3.00
N GLN A 622 -2.09 11.71 3.98
CA GLN A 622 -2.70 12.48 5.06
C GLN A 622 -2.01 12.17 6.39
N LEU A 623 -1.47 13.20 7.03
CA LEU A 623 -0.76 13.10 8.31
C LEU A 623 -1.56 13.77 9.43
N ILE A 624 -1.47 13.19 10.63
CA ILE A 624 -2.15 13.65 11.85
C ILE A 624 -1.07 13.75 12.92
N ASN A 625 -1.00 14.88 13.62
CA ASN A 625 -0.20 15.00 14.83
C ASN A 625 -1.01 14.53 16.04
N PRO A 626 -0.65 13.42 16.69
CA PRO A 626 -1.39 12.92 17.85
C PRO A 626 -0.94 13.54 19.18
N LEU A 627 0.02 14.48 19.18
CA LEU A 627 0.61 15.09 20.37
C LEU A 627 -0.03 16.45 20.71
N PRO A 628 -0.07 16.85 22.00
CA PRO A 628 -0.71 18.08 22.47
C PRO A 628 0.17 19.34 22.29
N PHE A 629 1.10 19.32 21.33
CA PHE A 629 1.97 20.43 20.98
C PHE A 629 2.35 20.37 19.50
N GLU A 630 2.86 21.47 18.96
CA GLU A 630 3.26 21.60 17.55
C GLU A 630 4.40 20.63 17.19
N LEU A 631 4.20 19.86 16.11
CA LEU A 631 5.13 18.83 15.66
C LEU A 631 5.83 19.26 14.37
N HIS A 632 7.13 19.54 14.48
CA HIS A 632 7.98 19.82 13.33
C HIS A 632 8.48 18.51 12.71
N VAL A 633 8.15 18.26 11.45
CA VAL A 633 8.54 17.07 10.69
C VAL A 633 9.44 17.51 9.54
N SER A 634 10.72 17.18 9.64
CA SER A 634 11.74 17.61 8.67
C SER A 634 12.22 16.47 7.79
N ASN A 635 12.80 16.81 6.64
CA ASN A 635 13.48 15.90 5.72
C ASN A 635 12.63 14.65 5.37
N MET A 636 11.35 14.88 5.08
CA MET A 636 10.44 13.83 4.64
C MET A 636 10.80 13.38 3.23
N ARG A 637 11.04 12.09 3.03
CA ARG A 637 11.42 11.51 1.72
C ARG A 637 10.69 10.21 1.47
N LEU A 638 10.47 9.86 0.21
CA LEU A 638 9.93 8.57 -0.18
C LEU A 638 10.99 7.47 0.01
N LEU A 639 10.55 6.34 0.55
CA LEU A 639 11.37 5.13 0.65
C LEU A 639 11.07 4.25 -0.55
N THR A 640 12.06 4.08 -1.42
CA THR A 640 11.93 3.32 -2.66
C THR A 640 12.89 2.13 -2.72
N ASN A 641 12.57 1.17 -3.58
CA ASN A 641 13.40 0.02 -3.93
C ASN A 641 13.25 -0.28 -5.43
N GLY A 642 14.22 -0.99 -6.02
CA GLY A 642 14.29 -1.22 -7.47
C GLY A 642 15.18 -0.19 -8.15
N ILE A 643 14.62 0.51 -9.15
CA ILE A 643 15.35 1.51 -9.95
C ILE A 643 15.79 2.74 -9.13
N VAL A 644 16.78 3.48 -9.63
CA VAL A 644 17.25 4.72 -8.99
C VAL A 644 16.15 5.79 -9.00
N PHE A 645 15.77 6.24 -7.81
CA PHE A 645 14.75 7.27 -7.60
C PHE A 645 15.27 8.38 -6.68
N GLU A 646 15.24 9.62 -7.18
CA GLU A 646 15.66 10.80 -6.44
C GLU A 646 14.46 11.42 -5.72
N SER A 647 14.33 11.17 -4.42
CA SER A 647 13.26 11.78 -3.61
C SER A 647 13.62 13.20 -3.18
N ILE A 648 12.69 14.13 -3.36
CA ILE A 648 12.81 15.52 -2.94
C ILE A 648 12.43 15.63 -1.44
N PRO A 649 13.28 16.23 -0.59
CA PRO A 649 12.99 16.36 0.84
C PRO A 649 11.96 17.47 1.13
N GLU A 650 10.88 17.11 1.82
CA GLU A 650 9.85 18.07 2.26
C GLU A 650 9.95 18.32 3.77
N THR A 651 9.56 19.51 4.22
CA THR A 651 9.47 19.85 5.66
C THR A 651 8.13 20.51 5.95
N ILE A 652 7.45 20.02 6.98
CA ILE A 652 6.10 20.46 7.36
C ILE A 652 6.01 20.67 8.87
N THR A 653 5.04 21.48 9.28
CA THR A 653 4.72 21.70 10.68
C THR A 653 3.25 21.41 10.93
N LEU A 654 2.97 20.50 11.87
CA LEU A 654 1.62 20.06 12.21
C LEU A 654 1.20 20.68 13.55
N ALA A 655 0.03 21.34 13.58
CA ALA A 655 -0.53 21.88 14.82
C ALA A 655 -0.77 20.80 15.88
N ALA A 656 -0.87 21.19 17.15
CA ALA A 656 -1.20 20.29 18.26
C ALA A 656 -2.54 19.57 17.99
N GLU A 657 -2.57 18.24 18.18
CA GLU A 657 -3.76 17.40 17.96
C GLU A 657 -4.49 17.70 16.63
N SER A 658 -3.70 17.89 15.56
CA SER A 658 -4.22 18.33 14.27
C SER A 658 -5.19 17.31 13.66
N GLY A 659 -6.14 17.80 12.86
CA GLY A 659 -6.87 16.95 11.91
C GLY A 659 -5.96 16.38 10.80
N PRO A 660 -6.51 15.57 9.87
CA PRO A 660 -5.76 15.07 8.72
C PRO A 660 -5.31 16.22 7.82
N MET A 661 -3.99 16.43 7.71
CA MET A 661 -3.37 17.39 6.81
C MET A 661 -2.86 16.68 5.55
N ALA A 662 -3.23 17.19 4.38
CA ALA A 662 -2.74 16.65 3.11
C ALA A 662 -1.31 17.13 2.85
N VAL A 663 -0.42 16.18 2.53
CA VAL A 663 0.99 16.41 2.23
C VAL A 663 1.31 15.65 0.95
N THR A 664 2.03 16.30 0.03
CA THR A 664 2.50 15.66 -1.21
C THR A 664 4.00 15.52 -1.14
N LEU A 665 4.52 14.30 -1.28
CA LEU A 665 5.95 14.05 -1.45
C LEU A 665 6.22 13.81 -2.93
N ALA A 666 7.31 14.38 -3.44
CA ALA A 666 7.69 14.29 -4.84
C ALA A 666 9.08 13.66 -5.00
N GLY A 667 9.33 13.11 -6.19
CA GLY A 667 10.65 12.65 -6.59
C GLY A 667 10.70 12.31 -8.08
N THR A 668 11.90 12.01 -8.56
CA THR A 668 12.15 11.78 -10.00
C THR A 668 12.86 10.44 -10.20
N PRO A 669 12.28 9.51 -10.98
CA PRO A 669 12.97 8.29 -11.40
C PRO A 669 14.06 8.63 -12.42
N LYS A 670 15.24 8.02 -12.27
CA LYS A 670 16.42 8.26 -13.13
C LYS A 670 16.72 7.11 -14.09
N GLU A 671 15.98 6.03 -13.97
CA GLU A 671 16.16 4.80 -14.74
C GLU A 671 14.78 4.25 -15.14
N VAL A 672 14.79 3.29 -16.07
CA VAL A 672 13.60 2.60 -16.57
C VAL A 672 13.48 1.24 -15.88
N GLY A 673 12.26 0.84 -15.52
CA GLY A 673 11.99 -0.46 -14.86
C GLY A 673 10.92 -0.36 -13.77
N ASP A 674 10.80 -1.41 -12.96
CA ASP A 674 9.84 -1.46 -11.86
C ASP A 674 10.38 -0.69 -10.63
N LEU A 675 9.61 0.31 -10.17
CA LEU A 675 9.86 1.08 -8.95
C LEU A 675 8.92 0.61 -7.84
N GLU A 676 9.47 0.22 -6.70
CA GLU A 676 8.69 -0.10 -5.50
C GLU A 676 8.71 1.05 -4.50
N ILE A 677 7.54 1.54 -4.10
CA ILE A 677 7.39 2.53 -3.03
C ILE A 677 6.98 1.81 -1.75
N LEU A 678 7.88 1.81 -0.77
CA LEU A 678 7.74 1.08 0.50
C LEU A 678 7.11 1.92 1.62
N GLY A 679 7.10 3.25 1.47
CA GLY A 679 6.63 4.22 2.46
C GLY A 679 7.43 5.51 2.40
N PHE A 680 7.76 6.08 3.56
CA PHE A 680 8.49 7.35 3.66
C PHE A 680 9.42 7.37 4.89
N SER A 681 10.46 8.19 4.84
CA SER A 681 11.32 8.50 5.99
C SER A 681 11.00 9.87 6.55
N THR A 682 11.13 10.05 7.86
CA THR A 682 10.94 11.35 8.54
C THR A 682 12.06 11.65 9.52
N HIS A 683 12.26 12.92 9.84
CA HIS A 683 13.04 13.35 10.98
C HIS A 683 12.18 14.20 11.93
N THR A 684 11.84 13.62 13.08
CA THR A 684 10.88 14.18 14.05
C THR A 684 11.33 13.83 15.46
N LEU A 685 11.16 14.76 16.42
CA LEU A 685 11.64 14.61 17.81
C LEU A 685 13.14 14.23 17.94
N GLY A 686 13.96 14.60 16.94
CA GLY A 686 15.39 14.24 16.86
C GLY A 686 15.67 12.78 16.48
N VAL A 687 14.69 12.08 15.92
CA VAL A 687 14.80 10.68 15.47
C VAL A 687 14.51 10.57 13.98
N LYS A 688 15.44 9.94 13.25
CA LYS A 688 15.27 9.55 11.84
C LYS A 688 14.52 8.22 11.80
N SER A 689 13.32 8.21 11.22
CA SER A 689 12.43 7.06 11.19
C SER A 689 12.17 6.61 9.76
N ASN A 690 12.25 5.30 9.51
CA ASN A 690 11.85 4.66 8.27
C ASN A 690 10.44 4.06 8.42
N CYS A 691 9.45 4.82 7.98
CA CYS A 691 8.03 4.52 8.15
C CYS A 691 7.52 3.71 6.95
N ARG A 692 7.67 2.37 7.03
CA ARG A 692 7.22 1.44 5.98
C ARG A 692 5.73 1.11 6.10
N LEU A 693 5.02 1.10 4.98
CA LEU A 693 3.56 0.90 4.92
C LEU A 693 3.12 -0.46 5.49
N ARG A 694 3.90 -1.52 5.28
CA ARG A 694 3.66 -2.86 5.86
C ARG A 694 3.55 -2.91 7.39
N HIS A 695 4.07 -1.91 8.10
CA HIS A 695 4.04 -1.83 9.56
C HIS A 695 3.05 -0.78 10.07
N MET A 696 2.27 -0.17 9.18
CA MET A 696 1.25 0.81 9.52
C MET A 696 -0.14 0.19 9.55
N GLU A 697 -0.97 0.68 10.47
CA GLU A 697 -2.36 0.25 10.56
C GLU A 697 -3.18 0.80 9.38
N ARG A 698 -4.13 -0.01 8.90
CA ARG A 698 -5.17 0.39 7.93
C ARG A 698 -4.64 0.89 6.58
N MET A 699 -3.43 0.49 6.18
CA MET A 699 -2.95 0.72 4.81
C MET A 699 -3.54 -0.31 3.84
N PRO A 700 -4.01 0.10 2.65
CA PRO A 700 -4.63 -0.81 1.69
C PRO A 700 -3.62 -1.80 1.10
N HIS A 701 -2.36 -1.39 0.95
CA HIS A 701 -1.28 -2.20 0.40
C HIS A 701 0.00 -2.04 1.23
N PRO A 702 0.79 -3.12 1.43
CA PRO A 702 2.03 -3.09 2.22
C PRO A 702 3.20 -2.39 1.50
N GLN A 703 3.10 -2.25 0.17
CA GLN A 703 3.96 -1.52 -0.73
C GLN A 703 3.17 -1.20 -2.01
N TYR A 704 3.69 -0.29 -2.84
CA TYR A 704 3.17 0.01 -4.16
C TYR A 704 4.25 -0.26 -5.20
N SER A 705 3.90 -0.79 -6.38
CA SER A 705 4.83 -0.99 -7.49
C SER A 705 4.32 -0.26 -8.72
N VAL A 706 5.15 0.56 -9.35
CA VAL A 706 4.83 1.32 -10.55
C VAL A 706 5.93 1.10 -11.57
N GLU A 707 5.55 0.85 -12.82
CA GLU A 707 6.48 0.64 -13.91
C GLU A 707 6.84 1.99 -14.53
N VAL A 708 8.15 2.25 -14.66
CA VAL A 708 8.70 3.48 -15.22
C VAL A 708 9.16 3.21 -16.64
N VAL A 709 8.62 3.97 -17.60
CA VAL A 709 8.97 3.91 -19.02
C VAL A 709 10.07 4.93 -19.37
N PRO A 710 10.77 4.76 -20.50
CA PRO A 710 11.77 5.72 -20.96
C PRO A 710 11.24 7.14 -21.08
N ALA A 711 12.14 8.11 -20.93
CA ALA A 711 11.78 9.52 -20.96
C ALA A 711 11.07 9.93 -22.27
N LEU A 712 10.02 10.75 -22.14
CA LEU A 712 9.19 11.24 -23.25
C LEU A 712 9.30 12.77 -23.38
N PRO A 713 9.23 13.32 -24.59
CA PRO A 713 9.29 14.77 -24.81
C PRO A 713 8.11 15.50 -24.15
N LYS A 714 8.20 16.83 -24.00
CA LYS A 714 7.15 17.69 -23.44
C LYS A 714 6.87 18.82 -24.42
N ILE A 715 5.59 19.10 -24.67
CA ILE A 715 5.18 20.20 -25.54
C ILE A 715 4.35 21.23 -24.79
N ASP A 716 4.51 22.49 -25.19
CA ASP A 716 3.57 23.56 -24.93
C ASP A 716 2.81 23.90 -26.22
N VAL A 717 1.49 24.11 -26.12
CA VAL A 717 0.60 24.26 -27.28
C VAL A 717 -0.13 25.59 -27.19
N SER A 718 0.03 26.43 -28.21
CA SER A 718 -0.67 27.70 -28.35
C SER A 718 -1.42 27.81 -29.66
N THR A 719 -2.47 28.62 -29.68
CA THR A 719 -3.35 28.84 -30.84
C THR A 719 -3.43 30.34 -31.15
N SER A 720 -3.68 30.69 -32.41
CA SER A 720 -3.89 32.10 -32.81
C SER A 720 -5.29 32.64 -32.53
N LEU A 721 -6.19 31.82 -31.99
CA LEU A 721 -7.58 32.18 -31.67
C LEU A 721 -7.74 32.50 -30.18
N PRO A 722 -8.76 33.31 -29.81
CA PRO A 722 -9.04 33.61 -28.41
C PRO A 722 -9.45 32.36 -27.62
N GLN A 723 -9.01 32.31 -26.35
CA GLN A 723 -9.36 31.24 -25.42
C GLN A 723 -10.80 31.37 -24.94
N THR A 724 -11.51 30.24 -24.86
CA THR A 724 -12.88 30.19 -24.36
C THR A 724 -12.89 30.21 -22.83
N ALA A 725 -13.72 31.07 -22.22
CA ALA A 725 -13.77 31.24 -20.75
C ALA A 725 -14.35 30.03 -19.98
N SER A 726 -15.00 29.09 -20.67
CA SER A 726 -15.66 27.93 -20.07
C SER A 726 -15.59 26.73 -21.02
N PHE A 727 -14.73 25.76 -20.73
CA PHE A 727 -14.81 24.42 -21.31
C PHE A 727 -14.80 23.38 -20.17
N SER A 728 -15.56 22.30 -20.35
CA SER A 728 -15.54 21.18 -19.41
C SER A 728 -14.13 20.58 -19.38
N SER A 729 -13.68 20.15 -18.20
CA SER A 729 -12.34 19.58 -17.98
C SER A 729 -12.24 18.20 -18.63
N GLY A 730 -12.28 18.13 -19.96
CA GLY A 730 -12.03 16.91 -20.72
C GLY A 730 -10.59 16.45 -20.53
N GLU A 731 -10.36 15.14 -20.61
CA GLU A 731 -9.03 14.56 -20.46
C GLU A 731 -8.06 15.13 -21.51
N ASN A 732 -6.86 15.52 -21.06
CA ASN A 732 -5.73 16.00 -21.88
C ASN A 732 -5.86 17.38 -22.56
N ILE A 733 -6.86 18.21 -22.24
CA ILE A 733 -6.99 19.55 -22.86
C ILE A 733 -5.96 20.51 -22.27
N VAL A 734 -5.09 21.07 -23.12
CA VAL A 734 -4.01 22.00 -22.72
C VAL A 734 -4.39 23.46 -23.03
N THR A 735 -5.18 23.69 -24.08
CA THR A 735 -5.65 25.03 -24.47
C THR A 735 -6.96 24.95 -25.25
N SER A 736 -7.68 26.08 -25.38
CA SER A 736 -8.93 26.20 -26.13
C SER A 736 -8.87 27.28 -27.20
N ALA A 737 -9.67 27.12 -28.24
CA ALA A 737 -9.81 28.04 -29.36
C ALA A 737 -11.29 28.17 -29.71
N SER A 738 -11.82 29.40 -29.76
CA SER A 738 -13.18 29.66 -30.20
C SER A 738 -13.23 30.58 -31.41
N ILE A 739 -14.13 30.27 -32.36
CA ILE A 739 -14.39 31.08 -33.54
C ILE A 739 -15.89 31.01 -33.90
N SER A 740 -16.44 32.11 -34.41
CA SER A 740 -17.80 32.15 -34.95
C SER A 740 -17.72 32.33 -36.46
N LEU A 741 -18.40 31.48 -37.23
CA LEU A 741 -18.36 31.45 -38.69
C LEU A 741 -19.77 31.46 -39.27
N TYR A 742 -19.98 32.23 -40.33
CA TYR A 742 -21.21 32.24 -41.10
C TYR A 742 -21.28 31.03 -42.05
N GLY A 743 -22.48 30.50 -42.33
CA GLY A 743 -22.64 29.31 -43.19
C GLY A 743 -21.98 29.46 -44.57
N GLY A 744 -21.04 28.57 -44.91
CA GLY A 744 -20.26 28.63 -46.15
C GLY A 744 -19.00 29.49 -46.08
N GLU A 745 -18.71 30.11 -44.94
CA GLU A 745 -17.45 30.81 -44.67
C GLU A 745 -16.30 29.81 -44.48
N SER A 746 -15.10 30.21 -44.91
CA SER A 746 -13.86 29.50 -44.62
C SER A 746 -12.96 30.37 -43.75
N ALA A 747 -12.42 29.80 -42.68
CA ALA A 747 -11.46 30.48 -41.82
C ALA A 747 -10.24 29.60 -41.59
N GLU A 748 -9.14 30.20 -41.15
CA GLU A 748 -7.93 29.48 -40.81
C GLU A 748 -7.37 29.97 -39.47
N PHE A 749 -6.74 29.07 -38.73
CA PHE A 749 -5.98 29.43 -37.55
C PHE A 749 -4.72 28.59 -37.42
N THR A 750 -3.71 29.13 -36.75
CA THR A 750 -2.41 28.49 -36.58
C THR A 750 -2.32 27.85 -35.20
N VAL A 751 -1.87 26.59 -35.15
CA VAL A 751 -1.48 25.88 -33.92
C VAL A 751 0.05 25.85 -33.88
N THR A 752 0.63 26.33 -32.77
CA THR A 752 2.08 26.34 -32.55
C THR A 752 2.44 25.38 -31.42
N LEU A 753 3.32 24.43 -31.71
CA LEU A 753 3.85 23.41 -30.81
C LEU A 753 5.28 23.75 -30.45
N THR A 754 5.57 24.00 -29.17
CA THR A 754 6.92 24.31 -28.69
C THR A 754 7.47 23.15 -27.87
N ASN A 755 8.65 22.63 -28.23
CA ASN A 755 9.32 21.61 -27.43
C ASN A 755 9.94 22.24 -26.18
N VAL A 756 9.29 22.05 -25.03
CA VAL A 756 9.79 22.54 -23.72
C VAL A 756 10.60 21.48 -22.96
N GLY A 757 10.72 20.28 -23.53
CA GLY A 757 11.51 19.18 -22.96
C GLY A 757 12.97 19.19 -23.41
N VAL A 758 13.72 18.17 -22.96
CA VAL A 758 15.12 17.94 -23.34
C VAL A 758 15.29 16.89 -24.45
N ILE A 759 14.20 16.22 -24.83
CA ILE A 759 14.19 15.14 -25.82
C ILE A 759 13.64 15.71 -27.13
N PRO A 760 14.29 15.47 -28.28
CA PRO A 760 13.75 15.89 -29.57
C PRO A 760 12.45 15.14 -29.88
N ILE A 761 11.50 15.82 -30.50
CA ILE A 761 10.23 15.19 -30.94
C ILE A 761 10.43 14.70 -32.37
N GLU A 762 10.31 13.41 -32.58
CA GLU A 762 10.56 12.74 -33.87
C GLU A 762 9.25 12.33 -34.57
N MET A 763 8.19 12.14 -33.81
CA MET A 763 6.86 11.78 -34.32
C MET A 763 5.83 12.76 -33.76
N ILE A 764 5.00 13.31 -34.65
CA ILE A 764 3.76 14.01 -34.32
C ILE A 764 2.65 13.52 -35.25
N GLU A 765 1.54 13.11 -34.67
CA GLU A 765 0.31 12.71 -35.35
C GLU A 765 -0.82 13.61 -34.84
N VAL A 766 -1.54 14.26 -35.75
CA VAL A 766 -2.66 15.13 -35.43
C VAL A 766 -3.94 14.47 -35.92
N SER A 767 -4.95 14.40 -35.06
CA SER A 767 -6.28 13.86 -35.39
C SER A 767 -7.35 14.72 -34.74
N VAL A 768 -8.52 14.82 -35.35
CA VAL A 768 -9.68 15.46 -34.73
C VAL A 768 -10.61 14.39 -34.19
N GLN A 769 -11.26 14.68 -33.07
CA GLN A 769 -12.37 13.90 -32.57
C GLN A 769 -13.54 14.83 -32.29
N SER A 770 -14.64 14.65 -33.02
CA SER A 770 -15.89 15.39 -32.83
C SER A 770 -17.07 14.43 -32.62
N ALA A 771 -18.25 14.97 -32.27
CA ALA A 771 -19.49 14.21 -32.24
C ALA A 771 -20.10 13.97 -33.63
N LEU A 772 -19.47 14.50 -34.68
CA LEU A 772 -19.93 14.43 -36.07
C LEU A 772 -19.49 13.11 -36.72
N ASP A 773 -20.15 12.74 -37.82
CA ASP A 773 -19.70 11.64 -38.65
C ASP A 773 -18.40 12.01 -39.41
N THR A 774 -17.60 11.00 -39.75
CA THR A 774 -16.25 11.17 -40.36
C THR A 774 -16.26 11.97 -41.65
N LEU A 775 -17.34 11.91 -42.45
CA LEU A 775 -17.47 12.66 -43.69
C LEU A 775 -17.68 14.16 -43.42
N THR A 776 -18.44 14.51 -42.39
CA THR A 776 -18.69 15.91 -42.00
C THR A 776 -17.49 16.49 -41.25
N GLU A 777 -16.83 15.71 -40.41
CA GLU A 777 -15.60 16.11 -39.72
C GLU A 777 -14.49 16.48 -40.71
N GLY A 778 -14.24 15.65 -41.74
CA GLY A 778 -13.24 15.92 -42.77
C GLY A 778 -13.60 17.07 -43.74
N LYS A 779 -14.86 17.52 -43.74
CA LYS A 779 -15.27 18.74 -44.44
C LYS A 779 -14.97 19.98 -43.62
N ILE A 780 -15.18 19.93 -42.31
CA ILE A 780 -15.04 21.07 -41.40
C ILE A 780 -13.57 21.32 -41.05
N PHE A 781 -12.81 20.28 -40.66
CA PHE A 781 -11.43 20.41 -40.24
C PHE A 781 -10.49 19.86 -41.32
N LYS A 782 -9.59 20.72 -41.84
CA LYS A 782 -8.54 20.32 -42.78
C LYS A 782 -7.21 20.90 -42.37
N TRP A 783 -6.13 20.14 -42.51
CA TRP A 783 -4.76 20.60 -42.31
C TRP A 783 -3.82 19.84 -43.24
N SER A 784 -2.61 20.38 -43.45
CA SER A 784 -1.56 19.69 -44.21
C SER A 784 -0.63 18.93 -43.28
N GLU A 785 -0.67 17.60 -43.31
CA GLU A 785 0.26 16.77 -42.54
C GLU A 785 1.71 16.90 -43.04
N GLU A 786 1.92 17.14 -44.34
CA GLU A 786 3.26 17.28 -44.93
C GLU A 786 3.99 18.51 -44.38
N ASN A 787 3.26 19.60 -44.13
CA ASN A 787 3.82 20.81 -43.53
C ASN A 787 4.36 20.56 -42.11
N LEU A 788 3.71 19.70 -41.32
CA LEU A 788 4.18 19.35 -39.98
C LEU A 788 5.35 18.36 -40.02
N LYS A 789 5.29 17.36 -40.91
CA LYS A 789 6.34 16.33 -41.07
C LYS A 789 7.69 16.92 -41.50
N THR A 790 7.69 17.98 -42.31
CA THR A 790 8.91 18.67 -42.76
C THR A 790 9.61 19.49 -41.66
N GLN A 791 8.91 19.82 -40.56
CA GLN A 791 9.45 20.54 -39.40
C GLN A 791 9.99 19.60 -38.31
N LEU A 792 9.89 18.27 -38.51
CA LEU A 792 10.42 17.26 -37.60
C LEU A 792 11.83 16.80 -38.03
N PRO A 793 12.73 16.48 -37.09
CA PRO A 793 12.52 16.45 -35.64
C PRO A 793 12.61 17.83 -34.96
N LEU A 794 11.72 18.10 -34.01
CA LEU A 794 11.74 19.33 -33.22
C LEU A 794 12.74 19.23 -32.06
N LEU A 795 13.82 20.00 -32.15
CA LEU A 795 14.85 20.08 -31.12
C LEU A 795 14.33 20.79 -29.84
N PRO A 796 14.92 20.52 -28.67
CA PRO A 796 14.62 21.26 -27.44
C PRO A 796 14.63 22.79 -27.62
N GLY A 797 13.57 23.45 -27.18
CA GLY A 797 13.39 24.92 -27.28
C GLY A 797 12.93 25.44 -28.64
N THR A 798 12.74 24.59 -29.64
CA THR A 798 12.23 25.00 -30.97
C THR A 798 10.72 24.79 -31.10
N SER A 799 10.10 25.51 -32.03
CA SER A 799 8.65 25.44 -32.28
C SER A 799 8.34 25.03 -33.71
N ALA A 800 7.29 24.23 -33.90
CA ALA A 800 6.65 23.99 -35.20
C ALA A 800 5.26 24.62 -35.21
N SER A 801 4.83 25.09 -36.36
CA SER A 801 3.47 25.62 -36.54
C SER A 801 2.81 24.98 -37.75
N PHE A 802 1.51 24.71 -37.64
CA PHE A 802 0.69 24.25 -38.77
C PHE A 802 -0.67 24.95 -38.76
N THR A 803 -1.24 25.13 -39.94
CA THR A 803 -2.52 25.83 -40.14
C THR A 803 -3.66 24.84 -40.23
N ILE A 804 -4.72 25.09 -39.47
CA ILE A 804 -6.00 24.37 -39.55
C ILE A 804 -6.98 25.25 -40.31
N TYR A 805 -7.49 24.72 -41.40
CA TYR A 805 -8.56 25.29 -42.21
C TYR A 805 -9.90 24.78 -41.71
N LEU A 806 -10.78 25.72 -41.38
CA LEU A 806 -12.14 25.51 -40.91
C LEU A 806 -13.13 25.88 -42.01
N TYR A 807 -14.12 25.03 -42.23
CA TYR A 807 -15.22 25.31 -43.16
C TYR A 807 -16.56 25.20 -42.44
N ALA A 808 -17.36 26.26 -42.53
CA ALA A 808 -18.70 26.31 -41.95
C ALA A 808 -19.71 25.57 -42.86
N VAL A 809 -19.86 24.25 -42.65
CA VAL A 809 -20.91 23.46 -43.31
C VAL A 809 -22.30 23.92 -42.85
N ALA A 810 -23.14 24.39 -43.77
CA ALA A 810 -24.51 24.81 -43.49
C ALA A 810 -25.49 24.23 -44.51
N ASP A 811 -26.72 23.97 -44.05
CA ASP A 811 -27.83 23.61 -44.93
C ASP A 811 -28.49 24.89 -45.44
N PHE A 812 -28.18 25.25 -46.68
CA PHE A 812 -28.68 26.49 -47.29
C PHE A 812 -30.14 26.37 -47.77
N ILE A 813 -30.64 25.14 -47.93
CA ILE A 813 -31.98 24.87 -48.46
C ILE A 813 -32.95 24.70 -47.29
N SER A 814 -34.00 25.53 -47.25
CA SER A 814 -35.04 25.38 -46.25
C SER A 814 -35.78 24.03 -46.45
N PRO A 815 -36.00 23.23 -45.39
CA PRO A 815 -36.79 22.02 -45.50
C PRO A 815 -38.19 22.35 -46.00
N VAL A 816 -38.57 21.79 -47.15
CA VAL A 816 -39.92 21.91 -47.69
C VAL A 816 -40.83 21.09 -46.78
N SER A 817 -41.74 21.75 -46.06
CA SER A 817 -42.82 21.08 -45.33
C SER A 817 -43.74 20.37 -46.32
N ARG A 818 -43.37 19.16 -46.78
CA ARG A 818 -44.28 18.29 -47.51
C ARG A 818 -45.38 17.86 -46.55
N ASN A 819 -46.53 18.51 -46.65
CA ASN A 819 -47.78 18.01 -46.11
C ASN A 819 -48.24 16.81 -46.95
N ASP A 820 -47.54 15.68 -46.85
CA ASP A 820 -48.02 14.40 -47.34
C ASP A 820 -48.78 13.70 -46.20
N MET A 821 -50.08 13.95 -46.18
CA MET A 821 -51.05 13.16 -45.42
C MET A 821 -51.34 11.88 -46.22
N SER A 822 -50.55 10.81 -46.02
CA SER A 822 -51.02 9.44 -46.27
C SER A 822 -51.64 8.87 -45.00
N SER A 823 -52.92 9.17 -44.89
CA SER A 823 -54.00 8.48 -44.18
C SER A 823 -53.69 7.12 -43.53
N GLY A 824 -53.89 7.10 -42.21
CA GLY A 824 -54.31 5.91 -41.48
C GLY A 824 -55.67 5.39 -41.97
N ALA A 825 -55.88 4.11 -41.73
CA ALA A 825 -56.97 3.36 -42.28
C ALA A 825 -58.37 3.83 -41.81
N TYR A 826 -59.30 3.80 -42.78
CA TYR A 826 -60.76 3.66 -42.72
C TYR A 826 -61.67 4.91 -42.51
N LEU A 827 -62.15 5.39 -43.68
CA LEU A 827 -63.56 5.55 -44.11
C LEU A 827 -64.54 6.36 -43.22
N SER A 828 -64.98 7.53 -43.70
CA SER A 828 -66.26 7.68 -44.45
C SER A 828 -66.69 9.15 -44.67
N GLN A 829 -66.75 9.56 -45.95
CA GLN A 829 -67.86 10.25 -46.66
C GLN A 829 -68.51 11.58 -46.16
N PRO A 830 -69.19 12.35 -47.07
CA PRO A 830 -68.83 13.75 -47.35
C PRO A 830 -70.02 14.74 -47.38
N SER A 831 -69.74 16.06 -47.52
CA SER A 831 -70.50 17.05 -48.34
C SER A 831 -70.09 18.49 -47.96
N SER A 832 -69.48 19.27 -48.88
CA SER A 832 -70.12 20.41 -49.62
C SER A 832 -70.00 21.75 -48.85
N LEU A 833 -69.55 22.92 -49.34
CA LEU A 833 -69.51 23.61 -50.64
C LEU A 833 -68.60 24.86 -50.52
N MET A 834 -68.07 25.35 -51.67
CA MET A 834 -67.99 26.75 -52.18
C MET A 834 -67.60 27.88 -51.19
N SER A 835 -66.76 28.88 -51.45
CA SER A 835 -66.52 29.69 -52.66
C SER A 835 -65.54 30.84 -52.33
N GLN A 836 -64.80 31.28 -53.36
CA GLN A 836 -64.41 32.68 -53.67
C GLN A 836 -63.37 33.42 -52.81
N SER A 837 -62.25 33.69 -53.45
CA SER A 837 -61.32 34.78 -53.18
C SER A 837 -61.79 36.09 -53.85
N GLY A 838 -61.74 37.19 -53.10
CA GLY A 838 -61.71 38.57 -53.60
C GLY A 838 -60.68 39.40 -52.80
N PRO A 839 -59.99 40.39 -53.39
CA PRO A 839 -58.82 41.04 -52.78
C PRO A 839 -59.13 42.45 -52.21
N SER A 840 -58.41 42.92 -51.17
CA SER A 840 -58.05 44.35 -50.98
C SER A 840 -57.38 44.69 -49.62
N SER A 841 -56.34 45.54 -49.70
CA SER A 841 -55.99 46.72 -48.86
C SER A 841 -55.60 46.63 -47.36
N LEU A 842 -54.35 47.08 -47.09
CA LEU A 842 -53.81 48.07 -46.12
C LEU A 842 -54.67 48.62 -44.92
N PRO A 843 -54.03 49.23 -43.88
CA PRO A 843 -54.23 48.92 -42.46
C PRO A 843 -54.82 50.08 -41.62
N SER A 844 -55.27 49.81 -40.38
CA SER A 844 -55.37 50.76 -39.23
C SER A 844 -56.20 50.10 -38.11
N ARG A 845 -56.19 50.45 -36.83
CA ARG A 845 -55.35 51.25 -35.91
C ARG A 845 -55.96 51.01 -34.50
N LEU A 846 -55.12 51.25 -33.49
CA LEU A 846 -55.42 51.80 -32.16
C LEU A 846 -56.29 51.01 -31.17
N SER A 847 -55.70 50.71 -30.01
CA SER A 847 -56.01 51.46 -28.77
C SER A 847 -55.06 51.10 -27.60
N SER A 848 -54.27 52.10 -27.19
CA SER A 848 -53.63 52.23 -25.86
C SER A 848 -54.66 52.83 -24.87
N PRO A 849 -54.35 53.26 -23.60
CA PRO A 849 -53.09 53.22 -22.82
C PRO A 849 -53.29 52.77 -21.33
N SER A 850 -52.27 52.57 -20.49
CA SER A 850 -51.73 53.66 -19.63
C SER A 850 -50.61 53.20 -18.67
N HIS A 851 -49.50 53.96 -18.73
CA HIS A 851 -48.67 54.57 -17.66
C HIS A 851 -48.17 53.75 -16.44
N HIS A 852 -46.84 53.53 -16.33
CA HIS A 852 -45.83 54.27 -15.53
C HIS A 852 -45.37 53.36 -14.35
N THR A 853 -44.11 53.20 -13.91
CA THR A 853 -42.81 53.89 -14.06
C THR A 853 -41.70 53.00 -13.44
N LYS A 854 -40.45 53.07 -13.97
CA LYS A 854 -39.10 53.11 -13.31
C LYS A 854 -38.82 52.27 -12.04
N ARG A 855 -37.63 51.75 -11.74
CA ARG A 855 -36.28 51.55 -12.35
C ARG A 855 -35.51 50.74 -11.27
N GLN A 856 -34.59 49.89 -11.72
CA GLN A 856 -33.28 49.54 -11.12
C GLN A 856 -33.12 49.22 -9.61
N SER A 857 -32.33 48.16 -9.36
CA SER A 857 -31.10 48.16 -8.55
C SER A 857 -31.02 47.07 -7.46
N GLU A 858 -30.23 46.04 -7.78
CA GLU A 858 -29.09 45.52 -7.01
C GLU A 858 -29.19 45.02 -5.55
N LEU A 859 -28.62 43.82 -5.40
CA LEU A 859 -27.67 43.34 -4.38
C LEU A 859 -28.15 42.54 -3.15
N THR A 860 -27.40 41.44 -2.96
CA THR A 860 -27.00 40.75 -1.72
C THR A 860 -27.65 39.39 -1.36
N SER A 861 -26.81 38.36 -1.56
CA SER A 861 -26.30 37.41 -0.55
C SER A 861 -27.18 36.34 0.12
N SER A 862 -26.72 35.09 -0.11
CA SER A 862 -26.27 34.08 0.87
C SER A 862 -27.27 33.19 1.65
N PHE A 863 -27.20 31.90 1.28
CA PHE A 863 -26.85 30.68 2.05
C PHE A 863 -27.69 30.11 3.21
N ARG A 864 -27.68 28.75 3.20
CA ARG A 864 -27.96 27.71 4.22
C ARG A 864 -29.41 27.19 4.23
N SER A 865 -29.75 25.91 4.36
CA SER A 865 -29.12 24.61 4.72
C SER A 865 -30.18 23.52 4.39
N GLY A 866 -29.97 22.21 4.17
CA GLY A 866 -29.22 21.18 4.91
C GLY A 866 -29.82 19.79 4.57
N LEU A 867 -28.97 18.81 4.22
CA LEU A 867 -28.72 17.53 4.92
C LEU A 867 -29.82 16.45 4.91
N SER A 868 -29.52 15.30 4.27
CA SER A 868 -29.40 13.98 4.94
C SER A 868 -29.01 12.88 3.93
N SER A 869 -28.65 11.72 4.46
CA SER A 869 -27.51 10.89 4.08
C SER A 869 -27.87 9.43 3.75
N HIS A 870 -26.96 8.76 3.02
CA HIS A 870 -26.69 7.31 3.00
C HIS A 870 -27.74 6.33 2.42
N SER A 871 -27.38 5.68 1.31
CA SER A 871 -27.04 4.24 1.27
C SER A 871 -26.46 3.87 -0.10
N GLY A 872 -25.45 2.99 -0.10
CA GLY A 872 -24.83 2.47 -1.32
C GLY A 872 -25.32 1.05 -1.62
N HIS A 873 -25.28 0.65 -2.88
CA HIS A 873 -24.60 -0.57 -3.38
C HIS A 873 -24.82 -0.75 -4.89
N SER A 874 -23.78 -1.29 -5.54
CA SER A 874 -23.74 -2.03 -6.82
C SER A 874 -24.03 -1.33 -8.17
N SER A 875 -22.93 -0.98 -8.85
CA SER A 875 -22.47 -1.46 -10.17
C SER A 875 -23.43 -1.63 -11.37
N LEU A 876 -22.97 -1.03 -12.49
CA LEU A 876 -23.05 -1.50 -13.88
C LEU A 876 -24.45 -1.58 -14.52
N ALA A 877 -24.84 -0.51 -15.22
CA ALA A 877 -25.43 -0.56 -16.57
C ALA A 877 -25.87 0.85 -17.01
N SER A 878 -25.50 1.21 -18.25
CA SER A 878 -26.29 2.05 -19.16
C SER A 878 -26.86 3.35 -18.59
N THR A 879 -26.17 4.47 -18.82
CA THR A 879 -26.79 5.81 -18.83
C THR A 879 -27.70 5.95 -20.05
N ARG A 880 -28.92 5.40 -19.95
CA ARG A 880 -30.10 5.94 -20.60
C ARG A 880 -30.81 6.82 -19.59
N LEU A 881 -30.87 8.13 -19.86
CA LEU A 881 -31.90 9.11 -19.50
C LEU A 881 -31.37 10.46 -19.97
N SER A 882 -31.92 11.06 -21.02
CA SER A 882 -33.09 11.92 -20.86
C SER A 882 -33.98 11.93 -22.11
N LYS A 883 -35.14 11.26 -22.03
CA LYS A 883 -36.31 11.60 -22.85
C LYS A 883 -37.13 12.63 -22.06
N LEU A 884 -36.79 13.89 -22.23
CA LEU A 884 -37.65 15.06 -22.02
C LEU A 884 -36.86 16.30 -22.49
N ALA A 885 -36.64 16.35 -23.80
CA ALA A 885 -36.32 17.57 -24.51
C ALA A 885 -37.20 17.59 -25.75
N VAL A 886 -38.10 18.56 -25.79
CA VAL A 886 -38.71 19.07 -27.01
C VAL A 886 -37.55 19.38 -27.98
N PRO A 887 -37.60 19.01 -29.28
CA PRO A 887 -36.52 19.32 -30.19
C PRO A 887 -36.48 20.83 -30.42
N LEU A 888 -35.63 21.50 -29.65
CA LEU A 888 -35.10 22.83 -29.97
C LEU A 888 -34.02 22.64 -31.04
N HIS A 889 -34.02 23.57 -32.00
CA HIS A 889 -33.10 23.75 -33.13
C HIS A 889 -31.74 23.05 -33.01
N ALA A 890 -31.28 22.45 -34.12
CA ALA A 890 -29.92 21.94 -34.28
C ALA A 890 -28.91 22.87 -33.58
N SER A 891 -28.06 22.32 -32.71
CA SER A 891 -27.09 23.13 -31.98
C SER A 891 -26.18 23.84 -32.97
N ASN A 892 -26.26 25.17 -33.02
CA ASN A 892 -25.37 26.03 -33.82
C ASN A 892 -23.92 26.04 -33.30
N ILE A 893 -23.52 25.10 -32.45
CA ILE A 893 -22.18 25.02 -31.88
C ILE A 893 -21.63 23.64 -32.18
N ILE A 894 -20.50 23.61 -32.89
CA ILE A 894 -19.75 22.42 -33.21
C ILE A 894 -18.51 22.40 -32.31
N GLU A 895 -18.32 21.30 -31.60
CA GLU A 895 -17.17 21.09 -30.73
C GLU A 895 -16.27 20.01 -31.32
N GLY A 896 -14.98 20.33 -31.47
CA GLY A 896 -13.96 19.41 -31.95
C GLY A 896 -12.76 19.38 -31.00
N GLN A 897 -12.29 18.18 -30.66
CA GLN A 897 -11.07 17.99 -29.90
C GLN A 897 -9.93 17.62 -30.85
N LEU A 898 -9.00 18.53 -31.06
CA LEU A 898 -7.78 18.27 -31.83
C LEU A 898 -6.77 17.55 -30.93
N LYS A 899 -6.57 16.25 -31.15
CA LYS A 899 -5.60 15.41 -30.46
C LYS A 899 -4.26 15.44 -31.18
N ILE A 900 -3.23 15.83 -30.44
CA ILE A 900 -1.84 15.89 -30.89
C ILE A 900 -1.08 14.79 -30.14
N LYS A 901 -0.77 13.71 -30.84
CA LYS A 901 0.02 12.60 -30.32
C LYS A 901 1.47 12.81 -30.71
N TYR A 902 2.40 12.68 -29.77
CA TYR A 902 3.80 13.00 -30.00
C TYR A 902 4.76 12.07 -29.24
N SER A 903 5.93 11.82 -29.82
CA SER A 903 6.98 10.99 -29.21
C SER A 903 8.36 11.29 -29.80
N GLY A 904 9.41 10.79 -29.13
CA GLY A 904 10.79 10.89 -29.61
C GLY A 904 11.77 10.14 -28.69
N GLY A 905 13.00 9.94 -29.17
CA GLY A 905 14.08 9.30 -28.41
C GLY A 905 13.73 7.89 -27.90
N GLY A 906 14.18 7.58 -26.68
CA GLY A 906 13.97 6.27 -26.04
C GLY A 906 12.50 5.88 -25.92
N GLY A 907 11.61 6.84 -25.62
CA GLY A 907 10.17 6.59 -25.54
C GLY A 907 9.56 6.11 -26.86
N LEU A 908 9.97 6.69 -27.99
CA LEU A 908 9.49 6.26 -29.32
C LEU A 908 9.95 4.84 -29.65
N THR A 909 11.21 4.52 -29.39
CA THR A 909 11.75 3.17 -29.63
C THR A 909 11.06 2.09 -28.80
N ALA A 910 10.68 2.42 -27.56
CA ALA A 910 9.91 1.55 -26.68
C ALA A 910 8.40 1.50 -27.01
N GLY A 911 7.94 2.30 -27.98
CA GLY A 911 6.56 2.31 -28.44
C GLY A 911 5.60 3.09 -27.54
N TYR A 912 6.07 4.15 -26.87
CA TYR A 912 5.24 5.05 -26.07
C TYR A 912 5.15 6.44 -26.69
N CYS A 913 4.04 7.15 -26.44
CA CYS A 913 3.80 8.53 -26.85
C CYS A 913 3.02 9.29 -25.78
N ARG A 914 2.92 10.60 -25.92
CA ARG A 914 2.00 11.46 -25.15
C ARG A 914 0.90 12.00 -26.04
N ILE A 915 -0.20 12.43 -25.44
CA ILE A 915 -1.30 13.10 -26.14
C ILE A 915 -1.61 14.41 -25.42
N SER A 916 -1.58 15.50 -26.17
CA SER A 916 -2.11 16.80 -25.77
C SER A 916 -3.29 17.13 -26.67
N SER A 917 -4.32 17.77 -26.12
CA SER A 917 -5.52 18.14 -26.89
C SER A 917 -5.74 19.65 -26.89
N VAL A 918 -6.18 20.17 -28.03
CA VAL A 918 -6.72 21.52 -28.18
C VAL A 918 -8.23 21.41 -28.34
N TYR A 919 -8.98 22.13 -27.51
CA TYR A 919 -10.44 22.17 -27.63
C TYR A 919 -10.85 23.29 -28.59
N VAL A 920 -11.57 22.96 -29.66
CA VAL A 920 -12.01 23.91 -30.68
C VAL A 920 -13.53 24.02 -30.65
N THR A 921 -14.03 25.23 -30.42
CA THR A 921 -15.47 25.54 -30.44
C THR A 921 -15.78 26.43 -31.64
N ILE A 922 -16.64 25.96 -32.52
CA ILE A 922 -17.07 26.67 -33.73
C ILE A 922 -18.55 27.02 -33.58
N GLU A 923 -18.87 28.30 -33.49
CA GLU A 923 -20.25 28.78 -33.52
C GLU A 923 -20.66 29.05 -34.97
N MET A 924 -21.68 28.34 -35.42
CA MET A 924 -22.21 28.36 -36.78
C MET A 924 -23.37 29.36 -36.88
N LEU A 925 -23.14 30.47 -37.56
CA LEU A 925 -24.11 31.53 -37.79
C LEU A 925 -24.78 31.34 -39.16
N PRO A 926 -26.10 31.60 -39.30
CA PRO A 926 -26.76 31.51 -40.60
C PRO A 926 -26.33 32.68 -41.51
N SER A 927 -26.08 32.39 -42.78
CA SER A 927 -25.66 33.38 -43.81
C SER A 927 -26.76 33.64 -44.83
N VAL A 928 -26.94 32.68 -45.74
CA VAL A 928 -27.88 32.70 -46.86
C VAL A 928 -28.86 31.55 -46.67
N GLN A 929 -30.14 31.81 -46.89
CA GLN A 929 -31.16 30.76 -46.89
C GLN A 929 -31.97 30.80 -48.17
N ILE A 930 -32.11 29.66 -48.82
CA ILE A 930 -32.92 29.46 -50.03
C ILE A 930 -34.25 28.90 -49.57
N THR A 931 -35.31 29.70 -49.73
CA THR A 931 -36.64 29.41 -49.18
C THR A 931 -37.56 28.75 -50.19
N SER A 932 -37.42 29.08 -51.47
CA SER A 932 -38.21 28.51 -52.56
C SER A 932 -37.40 28.50 -53.86
N TRP A 933 -37.77 27.62 -54.79
CA TRP A 933 -37.17 27.55 -56.12
C TRP A 933 -38.17 27.10 -57.18
N ASP A 934 -37.97 27.57 -58.39
CA ASP A 934 -38.80 27.25 -59.55
C ASP A 934 -37.96 27.17 -60.83
N VAL A 935 -38.47 26.48 -61.86
CA VAL A 935 -37.80 26.33 -63.15
C VAL A 935 -38.66 26.97 -64.24
N LEU A 936 -38.13 28.00 -64.88
CA LEU A 936 -38.78 28.68 -66.00
C LEU A 936 -38.07 28.41 -67.32
N PRO A 937 -38.78 28.35 -68.46
CA PRO A 937 -38.15 28.23 -69.77
C PRO A 937 -37.29 29.47 -70.07
N ALA A 938 -36.11 29.28 -70.66
CA ALA A 938 -35.25 30.36 -71.12
C ALA A 938 -35.53 30.73 -72.59
N GLU A 939 -34.92 31.83 -73.04
CA GLU A 939 -34.98 32.30 -74.43
C GLU A 939 -34.28 31.35 -75.41
N THR A 940 -33.33 30.55 -74.92
CA THR A 940 -32.63 29.54 -75.73
C THR A 940 -33.09 28.13 -75.35
N PRO A 941 -33.27 27.23 -76.34
CA PRO A 941 -33.75 25.87 -76.08
C PRO A 941 -32.74 25.01 -75.29
N THR A 942 -31.50 25.47 -75.16
CA THR A 942 -30.42 24.79 -74.42
C THR A 942 -30.34 25.19 -72.94
N GLN A 943 -31.11 26.20 -72.51
CA GLN A 943 -31.08 26.74 -71.15
C GLN A 943 -32.46 26.76 -70.51
N PHE A 944 -32.46 26.94 -69.20
CA PHE A 944 -33.63 27.29 -68.39
C PHE A 944 -33.21 28.31 -67.33
N TYR A 945 -34.16 29.06 -66.79
CA TYR A 945 -33.93 29.94 -65.65
C TYR A 945 -34.33 29.22 -64.36
N LEU A 946 -33.35 28.91 -63.51
CA LEU A 946 -33.58 28.48 -62.13
C LEU A 946 -33.84 29.71 -61.28
N VAL A 947 -35.09 29.92 -60.89
CA VAL A 947 -35.49 31.06 -60.07
C VAL A 947 -35.38 30.66 -58.61
N LEU A 948 -34.53 31.35 -57.84
CA LEU A 948 -34.29 31.08 -56.43
C LEU A 948 -34.79 32.26 -55.58
N ASP A 949 -35.58 31.96 -54.56
CA ASP A 949 -35.89 32.90 -53.49
C ASP A 949 -34.81 32.76 -52.41
N VAL A 950 -33.96 33.76 -52.30
CA VAL A 950 -32.78 33.79 -51.42
C VAL A 950 -33.00 34.85 -50.35
N THR A 951 -32.71 34.55 -49.09
CA THR A 951 -32.87 35.48 -47.97
C THR A 951 -31.53 35.67 -47.26
N ASN A 952 -31.16 36.93 -47.00
CA ASN A 952 -30.01 37.28 -46.19
C ASN A 952 -30.36 37.04 -44.72
N MET A 953 -29.80 36.00 -44.09
CA MET A 953 -30.07 35.68 -42.68
C MET A 953 -29.19 36.46 -41.70
N THR A 954 -28.30 37.30 -42.20
CA THR A 954 -27.47 38.18 -41.39
C THR A 954 -28.18 39.52 -41.12
N ASN A 955 -27.59 40.33 -40.24
CA ASN A 955 -28.02 41.70 -39.99
C ASN A 955 -27.20 42.73 -40.79
N HIS A 956 -26.28 42.27 -41.64
CA HIS A 956 -25.40 43.10 -42.45
C HIS A 956 -25.91 43.17 -43.88
N GLU A 957 -25.54 44.23 -44.62
CA GLU A 957 -25.76 44.27 -46.06
C GLU A 957 -24.91 43.19 -46.73
N MET A 958 -25.46 42.48 -47.71
CA MET A 958 -24.83 41.34 -48.38
C MET A 958 -24.80 41.55 -49.88
N GLU A 959 -23.63 41.35 -50.48
CA GLU A 959 -23.45 41.25 -51.93
C GLU A 959 -23.47 39.76 -52.35
N LEU A 960 -24.47 39.37 -53.12
CA LEU A 960 -24.64 38.00 -53.62
C LEU A 960 -24.34 37.93 -55.12
N HIS A 961 -23.29 37.19 -55.46
CA HIS A 961 -22.90 36.83 -56.82
C HIS A 961 -23.53 35.49 -57.20
N TYR A 962 -24.33 35.47 -58.28
CA TYR A 962 -25.04 34.26 -58.74
C TYR A 962 -24.73 33.88 -60.19
N THR A 963 -24.00 34.71 -60.92
CA THR A 963 -23.36 34.37 -62.21
C THR A 963 -22.00 35.09 -62.32
N GLN A 964 -21.18 34.78 -63.33
CA GLN A 964 -19.87 35.40 -63.53
C GLN A 964 -19.93 36.93 -63.72
N SER A 965 -21.07 37.48 -64.15
CA SER A 965 -21.23 38.90 -64.48
C SER A 965 -22.41 39.59 -63.80
N LYS A 966 -23.10 38.93 -62.86
CA LYS A 966 -24.25 39.51 -62.14
C LYS A 966 -24.12 39.32 -60.63
N CYS A 967 -24.27 40.41 -59.89
CA CYS A 967 -24.43 40.45 -58.44
C CYS A 967 -25.70 41.22 -58.05
N ILE A 968 -26.15 41.03 -56.80
CA ILE A 968 -27.23 41.79 -56.18
C ILE A 968 -26.87 42.16 -54.74
N TYR A 969 -27.33 43.33 -54.29
CA TYR A 969 -27.18 43.79 -52.91
C TYR A 969 -28.48 43.53 -52.14
N MET A 970 -28.37 43.01 -50.93
CA MET A 970 -29.49 42.63 -50.07
C MET A 970 -29.29 43.21 -48.66
N GLU A 971 -30.30 43.90 -48.12
CA GLU A 971 -30.25 44.35 -46.73
C GLU A 971 -30.41 43.16 -45.76
N GLY A 972 -30.08 43.36 -44.48
CA GLY A 972 -30.23 42.33 -43.46
C GLY A 972 -31.67 41.85 -43.35
N ARG A 973 -31.89 40.53 -43.32
CA ARG A 973 -33.21 39.87 -43.28
C ARG A 973 -34.07 40.05 -44.53
N GLU A 974 -33.55 40.64 -45.60
CA GLU A 974 -34.31 40.85 -46.82
C GLU A 974 -34.34 39.57 -47.71
N PRO A 975 -35.51 39.18 -48.23
CA PRO A 975 -35.63 38.16 -49.28
C PRO A 975 -35.50 38.80 -50.67
N CYS A 976 -34.82 38.11 -51.58
CA CYS A 976 -34.65 38.51 -52.97
C CYS A 976 -34.85 37.30 -53.90
N ARG A 977 -35.49 37.55 -55.05
CA ARG A 977 -35.72 36.52 -56.08
C ARG A 977 -34.75 36.71 -57.23
N ILE A 978 -33.91 35.71 -57.49
CA ILE A 978 -32.88 35.76 -58.53
C ILE A 978 -33.11 34.70 -59.62
N PRO A 979 -33.06 35.06 -60.91
CA PRO A 979 -33.07 34.10 -62.00
C PRO A 979 -31.64 33.69 -62.38
N VAL A 980 -31.27 32.44 -62.14
CA VAL A 980 -29.97 31.87 -62.52
C VAL A 980 -30.12 31.12 -63.84
N PRO A 981 -29.47 31.55 -64.94
CA PRO A 981 -29.46 30.79 -66.19
C PRO A 981 -28.63 29.52 -66.01
N VAL A 982 -29.24 28.36 -66.26
CA VAL A 982 -28.60 27.04 -66.13
C VAL A 982 -28.77 26.28 -67.45
N ASN A 983 -27.72 25.58 -67.88
CA ASN A 983 -27.80 24.71 -69.04
C ASN A 983 -28.65 23.49 -68.71
N ARG A 984 -29.52 23.08 -69.64
CA ARG A 984 -30.31 21.87 -69.50
C ARG A 984 -29.42 20.64 -69.35
N CYS A 985 -29.89 19.65 -68.58
CA CYS A 985 -29.17 18.41 -68.34
C CYS A 985 -28.98 17.66 -69.68
N PRO A 986 -27.73 17.38 -70.09
CA PRO A 986 -27.47 16.74 -71.38
C PRO A 986 -27.95 15.29 -71.39
N LEU A 987 -28.50 14.86 -72.53
CA LEU A 987 -29.04 13.50 -72.75
C LEU A 987 -28.03 12.39 -72.42
N ASN A 988 -26.73 12.63 -72.59
CA ASN A 988 -25.69 11.63 -72.35
C ASN A 988 -25.56 11.26 -70.85
N LYS A 989 -25.77 12.22 -69.93
CA LYS A 989 -25.82 11.95 -68.48
C LYS A 989 -27.06 11.14 -68.07
N LEU A 990 -28.05 11.07 -68.95
CA LEU A 990 -29.35 10.41 -68.79
C LEU A 990 -29.44 9.07 -69.55
N SER A 991 -28.46 8.73 -70.39
CA SER A 991 -28.50 7.58 -71.32
C SER A 991 -27.87 6.29 -70.79
N SER A 992 -27.21 6.33 -69.63
CA SER A 992 -26.33 5.25 -69.16
C SER A 992 -27.04 4.03 -68.57
N GLN A 993 -28.36 4.03 -68.38
CA GLN A 993 -29.07 2.93 -67.71
C GLN A 993 -30.44 2.66 -68.35
N LYS A 994 -30.77 1.37 -68.54
CA LYS A 994 -31.89 0.91 -69.39
C LYS A 994 -33.29 1.13 -68.83
N GLU A 995 -33.46 1.53 -67.58
CA GLU A 995 -34.70 2.05 -66.99
C GLU A 995 -34.27 2.97 -65.83
N ILE A 996 -34.48 4.30 -65.94
CA ILE A 996 -34.15 5.24 -64.85
C ILE A 996 -35.42 5.46 -64.03
N SER A 997 -35.36 5.22 -62.73
CA SER A 997 -36.44 5.57 -61.81
C SER A 997 -36.57 7.09 -61.66
N ASP A 998 -37.78 7.62 -61.48
CA ASP A 998 -38.01 9.08 -61.30
C ASP A 998 -37.15 9.68 -60.16
N ALA A 999 -36.83 8.89 -59.12
CA ALA A 999 -36.01 9.30 -57.99
C ALA A 999 -34.50 9.41 -58.32
N GLU A 1000 -33.96 8.50 -59.14
CA GLU A 1000 -32.57 8.60 -59.61
C GLU A 1000 -32.39 9.76 -60.58
N LEU A 1001 -33.44 10.01 -61.38
CA LEU A 1001 -33.48 11.11 -62.32
C LEU A 1001 -33.49 12.48 -61.63
N GLU A 1002 -34.27 12.62 -60.56
CA GLU A 1002 -34.25 13.80 -59.68
C GLU A 1002 -32.86 14.02 -59.07
N LYS A 1003 -32.19 12.95 -58.62
CA LYS A 1003 -30.85 13.02 -58.04
C LYS A 1003 -29.80 13.50 -59.04
N VAL A 1004 -29.80 12.95 -60.27
CA VAL A 1004 -28.85 13.36 -61.32
C VAL A 1004 -29.09 14.83 -61.74
N CYS A 1005 -30.35 15.24 -61.89
CA CYS A 1005 -30.69 16.62 -62.23
C CYS A 1005 -30.35 17.61 -61.11
N SER A 1006 -30.59 17.27 -59.84
CA SER A 1006 -30.27 18.12 -58.70
C SER A 1006 -28.75 18.25 -58.47
N GLU A 1007 -27.99 17.16 -58.60
CA GLU A 1007 -26.52 17.20 -58.58
C GLU A 1007 -25.97 18.03 -59.75
N HIS A 1008 -26.57 17.90 -60.94
CA HIS A 1008 -26.17 18.70 -62.09
C HIS A 1008 -26.40 20.20 -61.86
N ILE A 1009 -27.56 20.59 -61.32
CA ILE A 1009 -27.85 21.99 -60.95
C ILE A 1009 -26.85 22.48 -59.91
N ALA A 1010 -26.64 21.72 -58.84
CA ALA A 1010 -25.71 22.09 -57.77
C ALA A 1010 -24.26 22.25 -58.26
N SER A 1011 -23.85 21.51 -59.31
CA SER A 1011 -22.53 21.65 -59.93
C SER A 1011 -22.36 22.89 -60.80
N LEU A 1012 -23.45 23.43 -61.35
CA LEU A 1012 -23.43 24.56 -62.27
C LEU A 1012 -23.73 25.91 -61.61
N VAL A 1013 -24.46 25.90 -60.48
CA VAL A 1013 -24.85 27.12 -59.77
C VAL A 1013 -23.83 27.43 -58.68
N ASP A 1014 -23.17 28.58 -58.83
CA ASP A 1014 -22.16 29.09 -57.89
C ASP A 1014 -22.70 30.35 -57.20
N LEU A 1015 -23.23 30.20 -55.98
CA LEU A 1015 -23.72 31.32 -55.17
C LEU A 1015 -22.61 31.75 -54.19
N LYS A 1016 -22.02 32.92 -54.42
CA LYS A 1016 -21.00 33.51 -53.53
C LYS A 1016 -21.54 34.75 -52.86
N TRP A 1017 -21.46 34.82 -51.55
CA TRP A 1017 -21.91 35.96 -50.77
C TRP A 1017 -20.73 36.66 -50.10
N GLN A 1018 -20.85 37.97 -49.93
CA GLN A 1018 -19.89 38.82 -49.20
C GLN A 1018 -20.68 39.80 -48.34
N LEU A 1019 -20.36 39.91 -47.04
CA LEU A 1019 -21.04 40.83 -46.14
C LEU A 1019 -20.35 42.20 -46.14
N LEU A 1020 -21.03 43.24 -46.60
CA LEU A 1020 -20.50 44.60 -46.65
C LEU A 1020 -20.32 45.14 -45.23
N GLY A 1021 -19.11 45.62 -44.92
CA GLY A 1021 -18.70 46.08 -43.59
C GLY A 1021 -17.89 45.05 -42.79
N THR A 1022 -17.81 43.80 -43.26
CA THR A 1022 -16.85 42.79 -42.78
C THR A 1022 -16.10 42.23 -43.99
N GLU A 1023 -14.85 41.79 -43.86
CA GLU A 1023 -14.17 41.13 -45.00
C GLU A 1023 -14.60 39.65 -45.16
N THR A 1024 -15.79 39.28 -44.65
CA THR A 1024 -16.28 37.90 -44.66
C THR A 1024 -16.93 37.56 -45.99
N THR A 1025 -16.57 36.39 -46.51
CA THR A 1025 -17.10 35.84 -47.75
C THR A 1025 -17.45 34.37 -47.55
N GLY A 1026 -18.41 33.86 -48.31
CA GLY A 1026 -18.73 32.45 -48.28
C GLY A 1026 -19.48 31.98 -49.51
N LYS A 1027 -19.69 30.67 -49.58
CA LYS A 1027 -20.33 30.01 -50.70
C LYS A 1027 -21.56 29.23 -50.25
N ALA A 1028 -22.70 29.52 -50.86
CA ALA A 1028 -23.93 28.75 -50.66
C ALA A 1028 -24.05 27.65 -51.72
N THR A 1029 -24.45 26.45 -51.30
CA THR A 1029 -24.59 25.28 -52.18
C THR A 1029 -26.05 24.90 -52.37
N LEU A 1030 -26.42 24.47 -53.58
CA LEU A 1030 -27.75 23.90 -53.88
C LEU A 1030 -27.81 22.38 -53.72
N ALA A 1031 -26.85 21.78 -53.00
CA ALA A 1031 -26.84 20.35 -52.78
C ALA A 1031 -28.07 19.93 -51.96
N GLY A 1032 -28.88 19.02 -52.50
CA GLY A 1032 -30.14 18.58 -51.87
C GLY A 1032 -31.41 19.29 -52.36
N ILE A 1033 -31.33 20.08 -53.45
CA ILE A 1033 -32.51 20.69 -54.09
C ILE A 1033 -33.45 19.61 -54.65
N THR A 1034 -34.75 19.69 -54.34
CA THR A 1034 -35.75 18.72 -54.83
C THR A 1034 -36.51 19.28 -56.02
N LEU A 1035 -36.77 18.49 -57.05
CA LEU A 1035 -37.42 18.95 -58.28
C LEU A 1035 -38.76 18.25 -58.47
N THR A 1036 -39.81 18.99 -58.81
CA THR A 1036 -41.10 18.39 -59.20
C THR A 1036 -41.00 17.80 -60.61
N GLN A 1037 -41.93 16.92 -60.99
CA GLN A 1037 -41.93 16.31 -62.33
C GLN A 1037 -41.99 17.38 -63.46
N ASP A 1038 -42.80 18.42 -63.28
CA ASP A 1038 -42.92 19.52 -64.24
C ASP A 1038 -41.60 20.31 -64.38
N MET A 1039 -40.89 20.52 -63.26
CA MET A 1039 -39.57 21.14 -63.28
C MET A 1039 -38.54 20.25 -63.98
N LEU A 1040 -38.59 18.94 -63.75
CA LEU A 1040 -37.69 17.98 -64.38
C LEU A 1040 -37.83 17.97 -65.91
N ASP A 1041 -39.04 18.10 -66.45
CA ASP A 1041 -39.27 18.18 -67.89
C ASP A 1041 -38.63 19.44 -68.52
N LEU A 1042 -38.57 20.54 -67.78
CA LEU A 1042 -37.91 21.78 -68.22
C LEU A 1042 -36.38 21.74 -68.04
N VAL A 1043 -35.88 21.01 -67.03
CA VAL A 1043 -34.44 20.85 -66.78
C VAL A 1043 -33.79 19.94 -67.82
N ARG A 1044 -34.55 19.00 -68.41
CA ARG A 1044 -34.05 18.04 -69.41
C ARG A 1044 -34.04 18.63 -70.83
N MET A 1045 -33.17 18.08 -71.69
CA MET A 1045 -33.20 18.35 -73.14
C MET A 1045 -34.30 17.53 -73.83
N SER A 1046 -35.00 18.12 -74.80
CA SER A 1046 -36.00 17.40 -75.62
C SER A 1046 -35.33 16.33 -76.49
N PRO A 1047 -35.88 15.11 -76.57
CA PRO A 1047 -35.38 14.05 -77.45
C PRO A 1047 -35.76 14.23 -78.93
N LEU A 1048 -36.76 15.08 -79.22
CA LEU A 1048 -37.20 15.40 -80.58
C LEU A 1048 -36.73 16.81 -80.98
N GLN A 1049 -36.18 16.93 -82.18
CA GLN A 1049 -35.92 18.18 -82.88
C GLN A 1049 -37.04 18.47 -83.88
N TRP A 1050 -37.60 19.67 -83.81
CA TRP A 1050 -38.75 20.10 -84.61
C TRP A 1050 -38.32 21.05 -85.71
N GLU A 1051 -38.84 20.84 -86.92
CA GLU A 1051 -38.62 21.69 -88.10
C GLU A 1051 -39.98 22.02 -88.70
N ILE A 1052 -40.48 23.25 -88.51
CA ILE A 1052 -41.85 23.61 -88.92
C ILE A 1052 -41.80 24.61 -90.07
N THR A 1053 -42.55 24.32 -91.13
CA THR A 1053 -42.65 25.13 -92.35
C THR A 1053 -44.10 25.54 -92.61
N ILE A 1054 -44.34 26.79 -92.96
CA ILE A 1054 -45.64 27.28 -93.41
C ILE A 1054 -45.48 27.82 -94.83
N ASN A 1055 -46.30 27.33 -95.76
CA ASN A 1055 -46.16 27.60 -97.20
C ASN A 1055 -44.70 27.42 -97.68
N ASP A 1056 -44.11 26.27 -97.32
CA ASP A 1056 -42.72 25.88 -97.63
C ASP A 1056 -41.61 26.79 -97.05
N SER A 1057 -41.96 27.72 -96.16
CA SER A 1057 -41.01 28.62 -95.48
C SER A 1057 -40.83 28.24 -94.01
N ALA A 1058 -39.60 28.08 -93.54
CA ALA A 1058 -39.31 27.71 -92.15
C ALA A 1058 -39.70 28.84 -91.18
N VAL A 1059 -40.51 28.49 -90.17
CA VAL A 1059 -41.05 29.45 -89.20
C VAL A 1059 -40.03 29.71 -88.10
N LYS A 1060 -39.68 30.97 -87.87
CA LYS A 1060 -38.91 31.36 -86.68
C LYS A 1060 -39.85 31.56 -85.49
N ALA A 1061 -39.39 31.21 -84.29
CA ALA A 1061 -40.18 31.45 -83.08
C ALA A 1061 -40.54 32.95 -82.98
N GLN A 1062 -41.83 33.27 -82.78
CA GLN A 1062 -42.43 34.61 -82.70
C GLN A 1062 -42.62 35.38 -84.03
N GLU A 1063 -42.57 34.71 -85.18
CA GLU A 1063 -42.95 35.32 -86.47
C GLU A 1063 -44.48 35.39 -86.61
N GLU A 1064 -45.05 36.60 -86.78
CA GLU A 1064 -46.50 36.80 -86.97
C GLU A 1064 -46.91 36.32 -88.37
N LEU A 1065 -47.79 35.33 -88.44
CA LEU A 1065 -48.28 34.78 -89.69
C LEU A 1065 -49.67 35.32 -89.99
N THR A 1066 -49.86 35.94 -91.16
CA THR A 1066 -51.15 36.46 -91.62
C THR A 1066 -51.63 35.74 -92.88
N CYS A 1067 -52.94 35.51 -93.00
CA CYS A 1067 -53.54 34.92 -94.20
C CYS A 1067 -54.95 35.48 -94.48
N GLY A 1068 -55.35 35.48 -95.75
CA GLY A 1068 -56.68 35.92 -96.18
C GLY A 1068 -57.78 34.89 -95.90
N LEU A 1069 -59.00 35.37 -95.67
CA LEU A 1069 -60.20 34.54 -95.56
C LEU A 1069 -60.42 33.69 -96.82
N GLY A 1070 -60.53 32.37 -96.68
CA GLY A 1070 -60.63 31.42 -97.79
C GLY A 1070 -59.31 31.04 -98.46
N GLU A 1071 -58.19 31.61 -98.03
CA GLU A 1071 -56.84 31.22 -98.48
C GLU A 1071 -56.44 29.85 -97.89
N CYS A 1072 -55.73 29.05 -98.68
CA CYS A 1072 -55.27 27.71 -98.27
C CYS A 1072 -53.81 27.78 -97.82
N ILE A 1073 -53.57 27.53 -96.53
CA ILE A 1073 -52.23 27.51 -95.93
C ILE A 1073 -51.74 26.07 -95.83
N SER A 1074 -50.50 25.81 -96.22
CA SER A 1074 -49.81 24.54 -95.94
C SER A 1074 -49.01 24.62 -94.64
N VAL A 1075 -49.21 23.67 -93.73
CA VAL A 1075 -48.44 23.49 -92.50
C VAL A 1075 -47.68 22.17 -92.61
N GLY A 1076 -46.36 22.28 -92.82
CA GLY A 1076 -45.41 21.17 -92.86
C GLY A 1076 -44.66 21.03 -91.55
N ILE A 1077 -44.58 19.81 -91.02
CA ILE A 1077 -43.91 19.50 -89.75
C ILE A 1077 -42.92 18.37 -89.96
N GLY A 1078 -41.64 18.70 -89.84
CA GLY A 1078 -40.52 17.78 -89.73
C GLY A 1078 -40.21 17.46 -88.26
N VAL A 1079 -40.09 16.17 -87.96
CA VAL A 1079 -39.69 15.65 -86.65
C VAL A 1079 -38.42 14.81 -86.84
N CYS A 1080 -37.35 15.16 -86.12
CA CYS A 1080 -36.06 14.47 -86.15
C CYS A 1080 -35.75 13.87 -84.78
N ASN A 1081 -35.32 12.61 -84.74
CA ASN A 1081 -34.91 11.95 -83.51
C ASN A 1081 -33.47 12.35 -83.10
N ALA A 1082 -33.31 13.02 -81.97
CA ALA A 1082 -32.01 13.44 -81.44
C ALA A 1082 -31.40 12.45 -80.42
N LEU A 1083 -32.06 11.30 -80.20
CA LEU A 1083 -31.58 10.23 -79.33
C LEU A 1083 -30.78 9.18 -80.12
N GLU A 1084 -29.82 8.54 -79.44
CA GLU A 1084 -29.06 7.37 -79.93
C GLU A 1084 -29.90 6.06 -79.95
N ARG A 1085 -31.23 6.16 -79.79
CA ARG A 1085 -32.17 5.02 -79.80
C ARG A 1085 -33.37 5.31 -80.69
N PRO A 1086 -33.94 4.31 -81.38
CA PRO A 1086 -35.09 4.53 -82.24
C PRO A 1086 -36.37 4.77 -81.45
N LEU A 1087 -37.18 5.72 -81.89
CA LEU A 1087 -38.51 6.02 -81.33
C LEU A 1087 -39.59 5.27 -82.12
N ARG A 1088 -40.51 4.61 -81.40
CA ARG A 1088 -41.59 3.78 -81.96
C ARG A 1088 -42.97 4.35 -81.58
N ASP A 1089 -44.01 3.92 -82.28
CA ASP A 1089 -45.41 4.21 -81.97
C ASP A 1089 -45.71 5.71 -81.78
N LEU A 1090 -45.05 6.54 -82.61
CA LEU A 1090 -45.17 7.98 -82.59
C LEU A 1090 -46.44 8.44 -83.31
N ILE A 1091 -47.23 9.26 -82.63
CA ILE A 1091 -48.44 9.86 -83.16
C ILE A 1091 -48.25 11.38 -83.14
N LEU A 1092 -48.13 11.97 -84.33
CA LEU A 1092 -48.12 13.41 -84.52
C LEU A 1092 -49.56 13.91 -84.65
N SER A 1093 -49.94 14.88 -83.82
CA SER A 1093 -51.23 15.55 -83.86
C SER A 1093 -51.06 17.06 -84.01
N ILE A 1094 -51.87 17.63 -84.90
CA ILE A 1094 -51.91 19.05 -85.22
C ILE A 1094 -53.32 19.53 -84.92
N ASN A 1095 -53.47 20.32 -83.87
CA ASN A 1095 -54.76 20.85 -83.47
C ASN A 1095 -54.76 22.37 -83.57
N PHE A 1096 -55.78 22.90 -84.21
CA PHE A 1096 -56.01 24.34 -84.27
C PHE A 1096 -56.99 24.73 -83.16
N TYR A 1097 -56.74 25.86 -82.50
CA TYR A 1097 -57.63 26.41 -81.48
C TYR A 1097 -57.64 27.92 -81.51
N GLN A 1098 -58.70 28.54 -80.98
CA GLN A 1098 -58.73 29.98 -80.73
C GLN A 1098 -58.52 30.24 -79.24
N ASP A 1099 -57.65 31.19 -78.93
CA ASP A 1099 -57.38 31.65 -77.57
C ASP A 1099 -58.10 32.98 -77.34
N HIS A 1100 -59.06 32.99 -76.41
CA HIS A 1100 -59.83 34.19 -76.08
C HIS A 1100 -59.13 35.10 -75.06
N HIS A 1101 -57.87 34.80 -74.68
CA HIS A 1101 -57.06 35.57 -73.73
C HIS A 1101 -57.69 35.71 -72.32
N ASN A 1102 -58.65 34.84 -71.99
CA ASN A 1102 -59.33 34.74 -70.69
C ASN A 1102 -59.14 33.37 -70.02
N GLY A 1103 -58.19 32.57 -70.52
CA GLY A 1103 -57.90 31.21 -70.05
C GLY A 1103 -58.78 30.11 -70.64
N VAL A 1104 -59.69 30.43 -71.57
CA VAL A 1104 -60.55 29.44 -72.26
C VAL A 1104 -60.12 29.25 -73.71
N ASN A 1105 -59.63 28.05 -74.03
CA ASN A 1105 -59.25 27.64 -75.39
C ASN A 1105 -60.42 26.97 -76.12
N ASN A 1106 -60.77 27.46 -77.31
CA ASN A 1106 -61.84 26.87 -78.13
C ASN A 1106 -61.28 25.98 -79.25
N TYR A 1107 -61.49 24.67 -79.11
CA TYR A 1107 -61.07 23.65 -80.09
C TYR A 1107 -62.19 23.22 -81.06
N ARG A 1108 -63.45 23.64 -80.86
CA ARG A 1108 -64.57 23.26 -81.72
C ARG A 1108 -64.65 24.19 -82.93
N LEU A 1109 -63.83 23.94 -83.93
CA LEU A 1109 -63.66 24.79 -85.11
C LEU A 1109 -64.30 24.20 -86.38
N ASP A 1110 -65.15 23.16 -86.27
CA ASP A 1110 -65.72 22.41 -87.41
C ASP A 1110 -66.50 23.27 -88.42
N THR A 1111 -67.04 24.42 -87.98
CA THR A 1111 -67.76 25.38 -88.84
C THR A 1111 -66.92 26.60 -89.24
N ARG A 1112 -65.68 26.70 -88.74
CA ARG A 1112 -64.80 27.89 -88.85
C ARG A 1112 -63.55 27.66 -89.67
N LEU A 1113 -63.06 26.43 -89.73
CA LEU A 1113 -61.96 26.03 -90.60
C LEU A 1113 -62.21 24.63 -91.13
N SER A 1114 -61.58 24.30 -92.25
CA SER A 1114 -61.51 22.94 -92.76
C SER A 1114 -60.05 22.58 -93.05
N THR A 1115 -59.66 21.38 -92.63
CA THR A 1115 -58.35 20.82 -92.90
C THR A 1115 -58.43 19.79 -94.01
N ALA A 1116 -57.58 19.94 -95.02
CA ALA A 1116 -57.32 18.96 -96.05
C ALA A 1116 -56.03 18.20 -95.70
N GLY A 1117 -56.20 16.96 -95.21
CA GLY A 1117 -55.12 16.10 -94.73
C GLY A 1117 -55.43 15.50 -93.37
N ALA A 1118 -54.64 14.50 -92.95
CA ALA A 1118 -54.79 13.93 -91.61
C ALA A 1118 -54.25 14.92 -90.56
N ASN A 1119 -55.08 15.35 -89.62
CA ASN A 1119 -54.68 16.16 -88.46
C ASN A 1119 -54.02 15.31 -87.35
N LYS A 1120 -54.14 13.98 -87.44
CA LYS A 1120 -53.48 13.02 -86.58
C LYS A 1120 -52.88 11.91 -87.45
N VAL A 1121 -51.56 11.77 -87.45
CA VAL A 1121 -50.83 10.79 -88.25
C VAL A 1121 -49.90 9.96 -87.37
N MET A 1122 -49.83 8.66 -87.66
CA MET A 1122 -48.84 7.79 -87.05
C MET A 1122 -47.55 7.91 -87.86
N LEU A 1123 -46.48 8.38 -87.23
CA LEU A 1123 -45.17 8.50 -87.86
C LEU A 1123 -44.50 7.11 -87.94
N PRO A 1124 -43.70 6.85 -88.97
CA PRO A 1124 -42.87 5.65 -89.01
C PRO A 1124 -41.88 5.67 -87.83
N MET A 1125 -41.38 4.48 -87.48
CA MET A 1125 -40.30 4.34 -86.51
C MET A 1125 -39.13 5.26 -86.90
N LEU A 1126 -38.80 6.21 -86.02
CA LEU A 1126 -37.71 7.16 -86.25
C LEU A 1126 -36.42 6.56 -85.68
N GLU A 1127 -35.56 6.05 -86.55
CA GLU A 1127 -34.20 5.64 -86.20
C GLU A 1127 -33.38 6.81 -85.63
N GLU A 1128 -32.20 6.54 -85.08
CA GLU A 1128 -31.26 7.59 -84.63
C GLU A 1128 -31.03 8.61 -85.76
N HIS A 1129 -31.27 9.89 -85.49
CA HIS A 1129 -31.23 10.99 -86.47
C HIS A 1129 -32.19 10.83 -87.67
N GLY A 1130 -33.09 9.86 -87.62
CA GLY A 1130 -34.17 9.68 -88.58
C GLY A 1130 -35.13 10.86 -88.56
N ARG A 1131 -35.66 11.19 -89.75
CA ARG A 1131 -36.59 12.30 -89.96
C ARG A 1131 -37.91 11.80 -90.54
N ALA A 1132 -39.03 12.31 -90.04
CA ALA A 1132 -40.34 12.17 -90.66
C ALA A 1132 -40.93 13.55 -90.92
N HIS A 1133 -41.62 13.69 -92.06
CA HIS A 1133 -42.27 14.94 -92.45
C HIS A 1133 -43.75 14.66 -92.73
N HIS A 1134 -44.62 15.53 -92.24
CA HIS A 1134 -46.05 15.49 -92.49
C HIS A 1134 -46.57 16.88 -92.84
N GLU A 1135 -47.40 16.97 -93.87
CA GLU A 1135 -47.97 18.21 -94.37
C GLU A 1135 -49.50 18.13 -94.31
N CYS A 1136 -50.15 19.16 -93.77
CA CYS A 1136 -51.59 19.32 -93.85
C CYS A 1136 -51.93 20.73 -94.33
N ARG A 1137 -53.02 20.86 -95.09
CA ARG A 1137 -53.49 22.16 -95.56
C ARG A 1137 -54.72 22.59 -94.79
N VAL A 1138 -54.82 23.87 -94.46
CA VAL A 1138 -55.94 24.43 -93.72
C VAL A 1138 -56.52 25.62 -94.46
N VAL A 1139 -57.85 25.70 -94.51
CA VAL A 1139 -58.60 26.83 -95.05
C VAL A 1139 -59.49 27.39 -93.95
N PHE A 1140 -59.40 28.69 -93.72
CA PHE A 1140 -60.20 29.38 -92.69
C PHE A 1140 -61.43 30.03 -93.31
N PHE A 1141 -62.62 29.75 -92.75
CA PHE A 1141 -63.91 30.29 -93.18
C PHE A 1141 -64.37 31.50 -92.34
N THR A 1142 -63.66 31.82 -91.25
CA THR A 1142 -63.94 32.97 -90.39
C THR A 1142 -62.67 33.69 -89.97
N ALA A 1143 -62.67 35.03 -90.00
CA ALA A 1143 -61.59 35.86 -89.50
C ALA A 1143 -61.34 35.66 -88.00
N GLY A 1144 -60.10 35.85 -87.56
CA GLY A 1144 -59.69 35.75 -86.15
C GLY A 1144 -58.27 35.23 -85.94
N GLN A 1145 -57.81 35.22 -84.69
CA GLN A 1145 -56.52 34.64 -84.30
C GLN A 1145 -56.69 33.15 -83.96
N TYR A 1146 -55.86 32.32 -84.57
CA TYR A 1146 -55.80 30.88 -84.36
C TYR A 1146 -54.40 30.49 -83.92
N LYS A 1147 -54.31 29.50 -83.03
CA LYS A 1147 -53.06 28.90 -82.57
C LYS A 1147 -52.98 27.47 -83.03
N VAL A 1148 -51.76 27.02 -83.32
CA VAL A 1148 -51.45 25.65 -83.72
C VAL A 1148 -50.74 24.95 -82.58
N ASP A 1149 -51.41 23.93 -82.03
CA ASP A 1149 -50.87 23.01 -81.05
C ASP A 1149 -50.32 21.78 -81.77
N ILE A 1150 -49.00 21.64 -81.78
CA ILE A 1150 -48.29 20.54 -82.41
C ILE A 1150 -47.73 19.65 -81.31
N GLN A 1151 -48.23 18.41 -81.28
CA GLN A 1151 -47.85 17.42 -80.29
C GLN A 1151 -47.43 16.13 -80.98
N CYS A 1152 -46.37 15.50 -80.48
CA CYS A 1152 -46.02 14.13 -80.81
C CYS A 1152 -46.12 13.32 -79.52
N SER A 1153 -46.98 12.30 -79.51
CA SER A 1153 -47.10 11.38 -78.38
C SER A 1153 -46.58 10.01 -78.78
N SER A 1154 -45.91 9.32 -77.85
CA SER A 1154 -45.53 7.92 -78.00
C SER A 1154 -46.46 7.06 -77.16
N SER A 1155 -47.16 6.11 -77.78
CA SER A 1155 -47.89 5.08 -77.03
C SER A 1155 -47.07 3.80 -77.00
N GLU A 1156 -46.32 3.54 -75.93
CA GLU A 1156 -45.64 2.25 -75.80
C GLU A 1156 -46.68 1.15 -75.56
N SER A 1157 -46.94 0.31 -76.57
CA SER A 1157 -47.70 -0.92 -76.37
C SER A 1157 -46.75 -2.03 -75.88
N THR A 1158 -46.76 -2.33 -74.59
CA THR A 1158 -46.05 -3.51 -74.05
C THR A 1158 -46.75 -4.80 -74.52
N PRO A 1159 -46.06 -5.76 -75.16
CA PRO A 1159 -46.66 -7.05 -75.46
C PRO A 1159 -46.72 -7.92 -74.20
N SER A 1160 -47.92 -8.42 -73.89
CA SER A 1160 -48.27 -9.52 -72.98
C SER A 1160 -48.47 -9.25 -71.47
N THR A 1161 -49.73 -9.14 -71.04
CA THR A 1161 -50.41 -10.10 -70.12
C THR A 1161 -51.88 -9.69 -69.90
N PRO A 1162 -52.86 -10.62 -69.83
CA PRO A 1162 -54.26 -10.27 -69.64
C PRO A 1162 -54.67 -10.39 -68.17
N THR A 1163 -55.16 -9.30 -67.56
CA THR A 1163 -56.12 -9.41 -66.45
C THR A 1163 -56.99 -8.16 -66.33
N LEU A 1164 -58.29 -8.37 -66.13
CA LEU A 1164 -59.36 -7.37 -66.13
C LEU A 1164 -59.28 -6.39 -64.95
N CYS A 1165 -59.05 -5.11 -65.27
CA CYS A 1165 -59.71 -3.87 -64.79
C CYS A 1165 -58.71 -2.72 -64.98
N SER A 1166 -58.78 -2.02 -66.11
CA SER A 1166 -57.94 -0.85 -66.38
C SER A 1166 -58.66 0.13 -67.30
N GLU A 1167 -59.56 0.92 -66.72
CA GLU A 1167 -59.71 2.31 -67.16
C GLU A 1167 -58.84 3.15 -66.21
N LEU A 1168 -57.95 3.96 -66.78
CA LEU A 1168 -56.92 4.82 -66.15
C LEU A 1168 -55.53 4.19 -66.04
N MET A 1169 -54.52 4.89 -66.60
CA MET A 1169 -53.07 4.63 -66.59
C MET A 1169 -52.49 3.89 -67.80
N HIS A 1170 -52.38 4.57 -68.94
CA HIS A 1170 -51.29 4.38 -69.92
C HIS A 1170 -50.76 5.78 -70.26
N ALA A 1171 -49.73 6.24 -69.53
CA ALA A 1171 -49.13 7.56 -69.72
C ALA A 1171 -48.11 7.48 -70.88
N GLY A 1172 -48.60 7.54 -72.12
CA GLY A 1172 -47.73 7.84 -73.25
C GLY A 1172 -47.14 9.24 -73.08
N HIS A 1173 -45.81 9.38 -73.15
CA HIS A 1173 -45.16 10.68 -73.03
C HIS A 1173 -45.48 11.54 -74.26
N THR A 1174 -45.83 12.80 -74.06
CA THR A 1174 -46.26 13.73 -75.11
C THR A 1174 -45.30 14.90 -75.20
N TRP A 1175 -44.54 14.96 -76.29
CA TRP A 1175 -43.68 16.09 -76.61
C TRP A 1175 -44.49 17.17 -77.34
N ARG A 1176 -44.39 18.42 -76.88
CA ARG A 1176 -45.05 19.56 -77.52
C ARG A 1176 -44.03 20.52 -78.10
N TYR A 1177 -44.34 21.10 -79.25
CA TYR A 1177 -43.59 22.24 -79.75
C TYR A 1177 -43.98 23.51 -78.97
N ILE A 1178 -43.00 24.20 -78.39
CA ILE A 1178 -43.21 25.40 -77.56
C ILE A 1178 -42.24 26.50 -78.01
N PRO A 1179 -42.68 27.76 -78.20
CA PRO A 1179 -44.07 28.25 -78.07
C PRO A 1179 -44.99 27.83 -79.23
N PRO A 1180 -46.33 27.78 -79.04
CA PRO A 1180 -47.28 27.45 -80.11
C PRO A 1180 -47.26 28.51 -81.22
N ILE A 1181 -47.60 28.11 -82.45
CA ILE A 1181 -47.58 29.02 -83.61
C ILE A 1181 -48.89 29.80 -83.67
N GLU A 1182 -48.80 31.12 -83.85
CA GLU A 1182 -49.95 32.03 -83.97
C GLU A 1182 -50.19 32.42 -85.44
N ILE A 1183 -51.44 32.28 -85.90
CA ILE A 1183 -51.90 32.60 -87.26
C ILE A 1183 -53.09 33.58 -87.16
N THR A 1184 -52.97 34.75 -87.78
CA THR A 1184 -54.00 35.78 -87.83
C THR A 1184 -54.71 35.75 -89.19
N VAL A 1185 -56.04 35.54 -89.20
CA VAL A 1185 -56.85 35.50 -90.42
C VAL A 1185 -57.61 36.82 -90.58
N ASP A 1186 -57.31 37.56 -91.64
CA ASP A 1186 -57.91 38.86 -91.93
C ASP A 1186 -59.19 38.72 -92.79
N GLY A 1187 -60.23 39.49 -92.47
CA GLY A 1187 -61.43 39.63 -93.31
C GLY A 1187 -61.34 40.88 -94.17
N CYS A 1188 -61.63 40.76 -95.47
CA CYS A 1188 -61.69 41.90 -96.37
C CYS A 1188 -62.68 42.98 -95.90
#